data_AF-A0A2E0QDE0-F1
#
_entry.id   AF-A0A2E0QDE0-F1
#
_cell.length_a   1.000
_cell.length_b   1.000
_cell.length_c   1.000
_cell.angle_alpha   90.00
_cell.angle_beta   90.00
_cell.angle_gamma   90.00
#
_symmetry.space_group_name_H-M   'P 1'
#
loop_
_entity.id
_entity.type
_entity.pdbx_description
1 polymer ?
#
loop_
_entity_poly.entity_id
_entity_poly.type
_entity_poly.pdbx_seq_one_letter_code
_entity_poly.pdbx_strand_id
1 'polypeptide(L)'
;MRALYVHENRYWQENEIFYAVGQFGSAYWQTYLTHFDELSVIGREANTPFLRDKMTVASVEGVQFKLLPNLSGINALLNNRRVVKETISELVAKHDVIIIRSVTEFGWLAFKEAKRQDKFIVVEMSGCPWDAMRYYPRWYAKFYAPLRLWRGKLQTKRADAVLYVTAYFLQQRYPTETLQGVASNVCINEIAQKKLLPETAFKIGLIGHLNNGLKGIEVAIQALSLLNKNTTLHILGMGNATSYQALANKKGVGDRVFFDGILPSGDAVAAWLDKIDLYIQPSFHEGLPRALIEAMSRGCPAFGSDAGGISELLPQAQLHKAGDAKSLALQLQKAIDEPVYFKQLSLYSIDKAKAYTADQLAPKRQDFWSKVKDAAKIDRVISIGPQRCGTSWIEGYLRQRQEVCLPTHVKETYFYDRYFAKGLGFYNKHFKRKATHKIHVEMAASYFYDPHAAQNIYDTYGNDLILLCPLRDPVKRAISHYQHYRQYGIVKGSFSEAVIAHPEIVEGSRYSVYIPHWEKIFGENKIRYLFLETLKNDPVSYTQNLCALLGIDFIEPLMAIVNRSEQPRFMWLALVGQNIAEALRSVGAYVLVDRAKRLGLKKLFFMGGKQKIGLTKLEREHLEDLLGNETEFYQALVGSVAKSWHNEPLNEERQYG
;
A
#
# COMPACT_ATOMS: atom_id res chain seq x y z
N MET A 1 -5.48 2.66 -13.00
CA MET A 1 -4.81 2.67 -11.69
C MET A 1 -3.67 3.66 -11.70
N ARG A 2 -3.72 4.64 -10.79
CA ARG A 2 -2.73 5.71 -10.64
C ARG A 2 -1.84 5.45 -9.44
N ALA A 3 -0.53 5.65 -9.59
CA ALA A 3 0.44 5.45 -8.51
C ALA A 3 1.10 6.76 -8.06
N LEU A 4 1.32 6.91 -6.74
CA LEU A 4 2.11 7.98 -6.15
C LEU A 4 3.45 7.44 -5.67
N TYR A 5 4.54 7.89 -6.28
CA TYR A 5 5.91 7.57 -5.88
C TYR A 5 6.48 8.63 -4.94
N VAL A 6 6.95 8.22 -3.77
CA VAL A 6 7.40 9.14 -2.72
C VAL A 6 8.89 8.93 -2.43
N HIS A 7 9.72 9.90 -2.78
CA HIS A 7 11.15 9.93 -2.46
C HIS A 7 11.63 11.37 -2.16
N GLU A 8 12.79 11.53 -1.53
CA GLU A 8 13.40 12.85 -1.28
C GLU A 8 14.50 13.21 -2.30
N ASN A 9 14.35 12.75 -3.54
CA ASN A 9 15.39 12.90 -4.56
C ASN A 9 15.35 14.33 -5.04
N ARG A 10 16.50 14.87 -5.44
CA ARG A 10 16.57 16.22 -5.96
C ARG A 10 16.37 16.21 -7.47
N TYR A 11 15.50 17.11 -7.94
CA TYR A 11 15.25 17.34 -9.34
C TYR A 11 15.51 18.80 -9.68
N TRP A 12 15.96 19.01 -10.91
CA TRP A 12 16.11 20.33 -11.53
C TRP A 12 15.04 20.46 -12.59
N GLN A 13 14.49 21.67 -12.79
CA GLN A 13 13.47 21.95 -13.79
C GLN A 13 13.97 23.05 -14.72
N GLU A 14 13.82 22.83 -16.03
CA GLU A 14 14.09 23.83 -17.07
C GLU A 14 13.10 23.61 -18.22
N ASN A 15 12.35 24.66 -18.60
CA ASN A 15 11.33 24.60 -19.66
C ASN A 15 10.36 23.42 -19.52
N GLU A 16 9.81 23.20 -18.32
CA GLU A 16 8.92 22.07 -17.97
C GLU A 16 9.56 20.66 -18.04
N ILE A 17 10.87 20.56 -18.33
CA ILE A 17 11.61 19.30 -18.33
C ILE A 17 12.33 19.13 -16.99
N PHE A 18 12.11 17.99 -16.34
CA PHE A 18 12.76 17.60 -15.11
C PHE A 18 14.01 16.77 -15.41
N TYR A 19 15.07 17.04 -14.65
CA TYR A 19 16.35 16.35 -14.71
C TYR A 19 16.72 15.80 -13.34
N ALA A 20 17.45 14.69 -13.33
CA ALA A 20 17.94 14.05 -12.12
C ALA A 20 19.38 13.55 -12.31
N VAL A 21 20.02 13.23 -11.18
CA VAL A 21 21.33 12.57 -11.17
C VAL A 21 21.15 11.07 -10.89
N GLY A 22 21.95 10.24 -11.55
CA GLY A 22 22.04 8.81 -11.26
C GLY A 22 20.98 7.97 -11.97
N GLN A 23 20.16 7.26 -11.19
CA GLN A 23 19.24 6.25 -11.70
C GLN A 23 17.82 6.76 -12.02
N PHE A 24 17.45 7.97 -11.60
CA PHE A 24 16.07 8.49 -11.70
C PHE A 24 15.77 9.18 -13.04
N GLY A 25 16.31 8.64 -14.14
CA GLY A 25 16.03 9.09 -15.50
C GLY A 25 14.72 8.54 -16.06
N SER A 26 14.34 8.97 -17.26
CA SER A 26 13.09 8.58 -17.95
C SER A 26 12.90 7.05 -18.01
N ALA A 27 13.95 6.30 -18.35
CA ALA A 27 13.92 4.84 -18.42
C ALA A 27 13.50 4.18 -17.09
N TYR A 28 13.86 4.77 -15.95
CA TYR A 28 13.47 4.26 -14.63
C TYR A 28 11.95 4.39 -14.42
N TRP A 29 11.37 5.54 -14.78
CA TRP A 29 9.94 5.77 -14.63
C TRP A 29 9.12 4.95 -15.62
N GLN A 30 9.64 4.74 -16.84
CA GLN A 30 9.00 3.89 -17.84
C GLN A 30 8.67 2.50 -17.29
N THR A 31 9.53 1.94 -16.43
CA THR A 31 9.28 0.63 -15.82
C THR A 31 8.00 0.59 -14.97
N TYR A 32 7.64 1.68 -14.30
CA TYR A 32 6.40 1.77 -13.52
C TYR A 32 5.19 1.97 -14.43
N LEU A 33 5.34 2.73 -15.52
CA LEU A 33 4.27 2.95 -16.50
C LEU A 33 3.87 1.68 -17.25
N THR A 34 4.69 0.61 -17.22
CA THR A 34 4.25 -0.71 -17.70
C THR A 34 3.16 -1.35 -16.84
N HIS A 35 2.98 -0.85 -15.61
CA HIS A 35 2.06 -1.40 -14.61
C HIS A 35 0.94 -0.43 -14.21
N PHE A 36 1.18 0.88 -14.32
CA PHE A 36 0.26 1.95 -13.92
C PHE A 36 -0.02 2.90 -15.09
N ASP A 37 -1.25 3.42 -15.16
CA ASP A 37 -1.66 4.30 -16.26
C ASP A 37 -1.07 5.71 -16.11
N GLU A 38 -0.81 6.13 -14.88
CA GLU A 38 -0.23 7.43 -14.53
C GLU A 38 0.61 7.30 -13.27
N LEU A 39 1.70 8.07 -13.21
CA LEU A 39 2.61 8.12 -12.06
C LEU A 39 2.84 9.57 -11.61
N SER A 40 2.47 9.89 -10.37
CA SER A 40 2.94 11.11 -9.72
C SER A 40 4.19 10.84 -8.89
N VAL A 41 5.21 11.68 -9.01
CA VAL A 41 6.48 11.58 -8.29
C VAL A 41 6.66 12.77 -7.36
N ILE A 42 6.77 12.50 -6.06
CA ILE A 42 7.19 13.49 -5.07
C ILE A 42 8.71 13.50 -5.00
N GLY A 43 9.28 14.70 -5.06
CA GLY A 43 10.71 14.97 -4.94
C GLY A 43 11.01 16.27 -4.20
N ARG A 44 12.27 16.68 -4.20
CA ARG A 44 12.74 17.98 -3.73
C ARG A 44 13.29 18.79 -4.88
N GLU A 45 13.13 20.10 -4.78
CA GLU A 45 13.83 21.03 -5.64
C GLU A 45 15.34 21.04 -5.33
N ALA A 46 16.15 21.11 -6.36
CA ALA A 46 17.59 21.19 -6.25
C ALA A 46 18.06 22.65 -6.19
N ASN A 47 18.84 22.99 -5.16
CA ASN A 47 19.36 24.36 -4.97
C ASN A 47 20.80 24.55 -5.47
N THR A 48 21.27 23.67 -6.35
CA THR A 48 22.66 23.66 -6.85
C THR A 48 22.68 23.93 -8.35
N PRO A 49 23.78 24.45 -8.92
CA PRO A 49 23.87 24.78 -10.34
C PRO A 49 23.44 23.60 -11.22
N PHE A 50 22.62 23.91 -12.21
CA PHE A 50 22.17 22.95 -13.21
C PHE A 50 23.31 22.67 -14.20
N LEU A 51 23.71 21.40 -14.33
CA LEU A 51 24.79 20.96 -15.22
C LEU A 51 24.23 19.99 -16.25
N ARG A 52 23.62 20.53 -17.32
CA ARG A 52 22.86 19.76 -18.31
C ARG A 52 23.64 18.54 -18.83
N ASP A 53 24.91 18.71 -19.20
CA ASP A 53 25.76 17.67 -19.79
C ASP A 53 26.11 16.51 -18.84
N LYS A 54 25.84 16.67 -17.54
CA LYS A 54 26.14 15.67 -16.49
C LYS A 54 24.88 15.08 -15.86
N MET A 55 23.70 15.44 -16.35
CA MET A 55 22.41 15.02 -15.80
C MET A 55 21.64 14.16 -16.80
N THR A 56 20.74 13.32 -16.28
CA THR A 56 19.82 12.51 -17.08
C THR A 56 18.44 13.13 -17.06
N VAL A 57 17.78 13.18 -18.20
CA VAL A 57 16.37 13.61 -18.31
C VAL A 57 15.50 12.64 -17.49
N ALA A 58 14.65 13.20 -16.63
CA ALA A 58 13.71 12.46 -15.79
C ALA A 58 12.26 12.56 -16.30
N SER A 59 11.89 13.63 -17.02
CA SER A 59 10.57 13.76 -17.63
C SER A 59 10.27 12.65 -18.62
N VAL A 60 9.05 12.14 -18.57
CA VAL A 60 8.48 11.20 -19.53
C VAL A 60 6.96 11.34 -19.51
N GLU A 61 6.30 11.08 -20.65
CA GLU A 61 4.85 11.12 -20.76
C GLU A 61 4.19 10.16 -19.75
N GLY A 62 3.10 10.59 -19.12
CA GLY A 62 2.43 9.83 -18.05
C GLY A 62 3.05 10.00 -16.66
N VAL A 63 4.14 10.77 -16.51
CA VAL A 63 4.76 11.08 -15.21
C VAL A 63 4.64 12.55 -14.87
N GLN A 64 4.10 12.84 -13.68
CA GLN A 64 3.99 14.19 -13.15
C GLN A 64 4.88 14.37 -11.92
N PHE A 65 5.64 15.46 -11.84
CA PHE A 65 6.52 15.73 -10.71
C PHE A 65 5.90 16.79 -9.78
N LYS A 66 5.92 16.51 -8.47
CA LYS A 66 5.63 17.49 -7.43
C LYS A 66 6.86 17.67 -6.55
N LEU A 67 7.52 18.81 -6.70
CA LEU A 67 8.66 19.18 -5.87
C LEU A 67 8.17 19.86 -4.60
N LEU A 68 8.64 19.38 -3.46
CA LEU A 68 8.26 19.86 -2.13
C LEU A 68 9.45 20.47 -1.39
N PRO A 69 9.22 21.46 -0.52
CA PRO A 69 10.26 22.08 0.27
C PRO A 69 10.88 21.06 1.24
N ASN A 70 12.15 21.25 1.54
CA ASN A 70 12.90 20.36 2.41
C ASN A 70 12.35 20.34 3.84
N LEU A 71 12.31 19.16 4.47
CA LEU A 71 11.97 18.97 5.89
C LEU A 71 13.19 18.65 6.76
N SER A 72 14.41 18.65 6.20
CA SER A 72 15.60 18.36 6.99
C SER A 72 15.94 19.54 7.91
N GLY A 73 16.04 19.27 9.21
CA GLY A 73 16.35 20.27 10.24
C GLY A 73 15.10 20.77 10.96
N ILE A 74 15.26 21.17 12.23
CA ILE A 74 14.14 21.49 13.13
C ILE A 74 13.29 22.66 12.57
N ASN A 75 13.93 23.75 12.11
CA ASN A 75 13.23 24.92 11.60
C ASN A 75 12.44 24.61 10.31
N ALA A 76 13.07 23.89 9.36
CA ALA A 76 12.41 23.49 8.12
C ALA A 76 11.24 22.53 8.39
N LEU A 77 11.40 21.62 9.36
CA LEU A 77 10.34 20.73 9.81
C LEU A 77 9.17 21.49 10.46
N LEU A 78 9.42 22.56 11.21
CA LEU A 78 8.34 23.33 11.84
C LEU A 78 7.58 24.19 10.81
N ASN A 79 8.32 24.88 9.93
CA ASN A 79 7.74 25.84 9.00
C ASN A 79 7.02 25.16 7.82
N ASN A 80 7.60 24.10 7.25
CA ASN A 80 7.11 23.53 5.99
C ASN A 80 6.17 22.32 6.19
N ARG A 81 6.15 21.72 7.38
CA ARG A 81 5.45 20.43 7.60
C ARG A 81 3.96 20.49 7.35
N ARG A 82 3.30 21.61 7.64
CA ARG A 82 1.86 21.75 7.38
C ARG A 82 1.57 21.65 5.89
N VAL A 83 2.20 22.51 5.09
CA VAL A 83 2.05 22.55 3.63
C VAL A 83 2.45 21.22 2.99
N VAL A 84 3.57 20.63 3.41
CA VAL A 84 4.02 19.33 2.90
C VAL A 84 3.02 18.23 3.24
N LYS A 85 2.49 18.20 4.47
CA LYS A 85 1.50 17.20 4.87
C LYS A 85 0.19 17.35 4.10
N GLU A 86 -0.31 18.58 3.94
CA GLU A 86 -1.53 18.87 3.19
C GLU A 86 -1.38 18.41 1.72
N THR A 87 -0.29 18.80 1.07
CA THR A 87 0.01 18.39 -0.32
C THR A 87 0.15 16.87 -0.46
N ILE A 88 0.88 16.21 0.45
CA ILE A 88 1.00 14.74 0.44
C ILE A 88 -0.38 14.09 0.66
N SER A 89 -1.19 14.62 1.57
CA SER A 89 -2.53 14.08 1.85
C SER A 89 -3.44 14.17 0.61
N GLU A 90 -3.42 15.29 -0.11
CA GLU A 90 -4.16 15.48 -1.35
C GLU A 90 -3.70 14.53 -2.46
N LEU A 91 -2.38 14.40 -2.64
CA LEU A 91 -1.84 13.46 -3.63
C LEU A 91 -2.17 12.02 -3.26
N VAL A 92 -2.05 11.62 -1.99
CA VAL A 92 -2.46 10.30 -1.54
C VAL A 92 -3.94 10.04 -1.83
N ALA A 93 -4.82 11.03 -1.64
CA ALA A 93 -6.25 10.89 -1.93
C ALA A 93 -6.51 10.56 -3.41
N LYS A 94 -5.76 11.19 -4.32
CA LYS A 94 -5.91 11.06 -5.78
C LYS A 94 -5.35 9.77 -6.37
N HIS A 95 -4.55 9.01 -5.62
CA HIS A 95 -3.87 7.81 -6.14
C HIS A 95 -4.37 6.54 -5.47
N ASP A 96 -4.25 5.41 -6.18
CA ASP A 96 -4.75 4.11 -5.73
C ASP A 96 -3.65 3.36 -4.94
N VAL A 97 -2.41 3.46 -5.46
CA VAL A 97 -1.22 2.82 -4.91
C VAL A 97 -0.21 3.88 -4.49
N ILE A 98 0.28 3.79 -3.26
CA ILE A 98 1.29 4.69 -2.71
C ILE A 98 2.60 3.92 -2.55
N ILE A 99 3.56 4.24 -3.40
CA ILE A 99 4.90 3.64 -3.43
C ILE A 99 5.85 4.51 -2.63
N ILE A 100 6.35 3.98 -1.51
CA ILE A 100 7.21 4.69 -0.58
C ILE A 100 8.60 4.10 -0.66
N ARG A 101 9.55 4.86 -1.19
CA ARG A 101 10.94 4.42 -1.27
C ARG A 101 11.74 4.84 -0.05
N SER A 102 12.09 3.86 0.76
CA SER A 102 12.84 3.99 2.01
C SER A 102 12.13 4.82 3.07
N VAL A 103 12.72 4.85 4.27
CA VAL A 103 12.17 5.55 5.44
C VAL A 103 12.67 6.99 5.45
N THR A 104 12.06 7.85 4.66
CA THR A 104 12.31 9.30 4.60
C THR A 104 11.26 10.09 5.42
N GLU A 105 11.38 11.41 5.56
CA GLU A 105 10.31 12.20 6.22
C GLU A 105 9.08 12.30 5.31
N PHE A 106 9.25 12.51 4.01
CA PHE A 106 8.16 12.45 3.04
C PHE A 106 7.50 11.07 3.04
N GLY A 107 8.29 10.01 2.99
CA GLY A 107 7.80 8.63 3.04
C GLY A 107 7.02 8.34 4.32
N TRP A 108 7.48 8.82 5.48
CA TRP A 108 6.75 8.65 6.74
C TRP A 108 5.43 9.42 6.80
N LEU A 109 5.37 10.62 6.22
CA LEU A 109 4.12 11.37 6.11
C LEU A 109 3.15 10.68 5.17
N ALA A 110 3.60 10.30 3.97
CA ALA A 110 2.82 9.57 2.99
C ALA A 110 2.29 8.25 3.56
N PHE A 111 3.11 7.49 4.29
CA PHE A 111 2.70 6.26 4.96
C PHE A 111 1.52 6.49 5.91
N LYS A 112 1.58 7.52 6.76
CA LYS A 112 0.50 7.82 7.71
C LYS A 112 -0.77 8.27 7.01
N GLU A 113 -0.65 9.13 5.99
CA GLU A 113 -1.80 9.60 5.24
C GLU A 113 -2.42 8.46 4.43
N ALA A 114 -1.61 7.59 3.83
CA ALA A 114 -2.08 6.40 3.11
C ALA A 114 -2.83 5.44 4.03
N LYS A 115 -2.31 5.15 5.24
CA LYS A 115 -3.04 4.35 6.24
C LYS A 115 -4.33 5.02 6.71
N ARG A 116 -4.34 6.35 6.86
CA ARG A 116 -5.55 7.10 7.24
C ARG A 116 -6.61 7.05 6.14
N GLN A 117 -6.16 7.04 4.88
CA GLN A 117 -7.01 7.07 3.69
C GLN A 117 -7.26 5.68 3.08
N ASP A 118 -6.86 4.61 3.76
CA ASP A 118 -7.03 3.21 3.31
C ASP A 118 -6.50 2.94 1.90
N LYS A 119 -5.38 3.57 1.56
CA LYS A 119 -4.69 3.36 0.27
C LYS A 119 -3.78 2.14 0.34
N PHE A 120 -3.57 1.50 -0.81
CA PHE A 120 -2.66 0.36 -0.92
C PHE A 120 -1.21 0.85 -0.86
N ILE A 121 -0.42 0.35 0.07
CA ILE A 121 0.93 0.83 0.33
C ILE A 121 1.96 -0.19 -0.12
N VAL A 122 2.87 0.24 -0.98
CA VAL A 122 4.07 -0.50 -1.36
C VAL A 122 5.28 0.20 -0.75
N VAL A 123 6.13 -0.55 -0.05
CA VAL A 123 7.40 -0.02 0.46
C VAL A 123 8.57 -0.58 -0.34
N GLU A 124 9.36 0.29 -0.95
CA GLU A 124 10.62 -0.09 -1.58
C GLU A 124 11.79 0.09 -0.61
N MET A 125 12.32 -1.01 -0.11
CA MET A 125 13.48 -1.02 0.76
C MET A 125 14.76 -1.07 -0.08
N SER A 126 15.31 0.12 -0.37
CA SER A 126 16.53 0.29 -1.19
C SER A 126 17.82 0.48 -0.40
N GLY A 127 17.74 0.54 0.92
CA GLY A 127 18.88 0.75 1.82
C GLY A 127 18.46 0.58 3.27
N CYS A 128 19.41 0.60 4.20
CA CYS A 128 19.13 0.48 5.64
C CYS A 128 19.01 1.87 6.31
N PRO A 129 17.80 2.32 6.71
CA PRO A 129 17.62 3.60 7.41
C PRO A 129 18.39 3.74 8.72
N TRP A 130 18.55 2.64 9.46
CA TRP A 130 19.35 2.63 10.69
C TRP A 130 20.82 2.97 10.42
N ASP A 131 21.46 2.24 9.50
CA ASP A 131 22.88 2.42 9.20
C ASP A 131 23.13 3.81 8.60
N ALA A 132 22.24 4.27 7.72
CA ALA A 132 22.29 5.61 7.14
C ALA A 132 22.38 6.71 8.20
N MET A 133 21.73 6.55 9.36
CA MET A 133 21.78 7.50 10.47
C MET A 133 22.90 7.19 11.48
N ARG A 134 23.17 5.91 11.75
CA ARG A 134 24.15 5.47 12.74
C ARG A 134 25.58 5.84 12.33
N TYR A 135 25.85 5.83 11.02
CA TYR A 135 27.14 6.19 10.42
C TYR A 135 27.14 7.59 9.82
N TYR A 136 26.04 8.34 9.94
CA TYR A 136 26.01 9.73 9.50
C TYR A 136 27.02 10.56 10.33
N PRO A 137 27.75 11.52 9.72
CA PRO A 137 28.81 12.25 10.41
C PRO A 137 28.37 13.04 11.65
N ARG A 138 27.09 13.43 11.73
CA ARG A 138 26.57 14.27 12.81
C ARG A 138 26.14 13.44 14.01
N TRP A 139 26.61 13.81 15.20
CA TRP A 139 26.36 13.06 16.44
C TRP A 139 24.87 12.86 16.75
N TYR A 140 24.02 13.85 16.49
CA TYR A 140 22.58 13.77 16.75
C TYR A 140 21.85 12.79 15.83
N ALA A 141 22.39 12.48 14.65
CA ALA A 141 21.80 11.48 13.76
C ALA A 141 21.82 10.08 14.40
N LYS A 142 22.83 9.79 15.23
CA LYS A 142 22.92 8.53 15.98
C LYS A 142 21.77 8.35 16.97
N PHE A 143 21.31 9.44 17.58
CA PHE A 143 20.11 9.43 18.45
C PHE A 143 18.80 9.28 17.66
N TYR A 144 18.79 9.68 16.39
CA TYR A 144 17.65 9.51 15.50
C TYR A 144 17.59 8.11 14.85
N ALA A 145 18.70 7.36 14.82
CA ALA A 145 18.80 6.04 14.22
C ALA A 145 17.79 5.02 14.81
N PRO A 146 17.62 4.89 16.15
CA PRO A 146 16.59 4.00 16.72
C PRO A 146 15.18 4.32 16.26
N LEU A 147 14.85 5.61 16.14
CA LEU A 147 13.55 6.03 15.64
C LEU A 147 13.36 5.66 14.16
N ARG A 148 14.39 5.83 13.31
CA ARG A 148 14.36 5.38 11.90
C ARG A 148 14.21 3.86 11.78
N LEU A 149 14.89 3.08 12.62
CA LEU A 149 14.76 1.63 12.66
C LEU A 149 13.32 1.22 13.00
N TRP A 150 12.77 1.80 14.07
CA TRP A 150 11.40 1.53 14.49
C TRP A 150 10.38 1.91 13.40
N ARG A 151 10.52 3.10 12.79
CA ARG A 151 9.66 3.54 11.68
C ARG A 151 9.76 2.59 10.48
N GLY A 152 10.95 2.11 10.15
CA GLY A 152 11.15 1.16 9.05
C GLY A 152 10.50 -0.20 9.30
N LYS A 153 10.66 -0.74 10.52
CA LYS A 153 9.97 -1.99 10.92
C LYS A 153 8.46 -1.82 10.91
N LEU A 154 7.96 -0.67 11.35
CA LEU A 154 6.52 -0.41 11.33
C LEU A 154 5.98 -0.27 9.91
N GLN A 155 6.70 0.45 9.03
CA GLN A 155 6.31 0.61 7.62
C GLN A 155 6.24 -0.73 6.90
N THR A 156 7.31 -1.52 6.95
CA THR A 156 7.36 -2.83 6.30
C THR A 156 6.30 -3.78 6.85
N LYS A 157 6.13 -3.87 8.17
CA LYS A 157 5.10 -4.74 8.80
C LYS A 157 3.65 -4.35 8.45
N ARG A 158 3.39 -3.09 8.11
CA ARG A 158 2.02 -2.56 7.89
C ARG A 158 1.73 -2.15 6.46
N ALA A 159 2.71 -2.27 5.57
CA ALA A 159 2.55 -2.10 4.14
C ALA A 159 1.87 -3.34 3.54
N ASP A 160 1.11 -3.13 2.49
CA ASP A 160 0.39 -4.21 1.80
C ASP A 160 1.33 -5.02 0.91
N ALA A 161 2.42 -4.39 0.42
CA ALA A 161 3.54 -5.08 -0.22
C ALA A 161 4.90 -4.43 0.09
N VAL A 162 5.98 -5.20 0.01
CA VAL A 162 7.36 -4.73 0.21
C VAL A 162 8.30 -5.27 -0.87
N LEU A 163 9.00 -4.38 -1.58
CA LEU A 163 10.03 -4.73 -2.55
C LEU A 163 11.42 -4.48 -1.94
N TYR A 164 12.23 -5.53 -1.85
CA TYR A 164 13.59 -5.45 -1.34
C TYR A 164 14.61 -5.49 -2.47
N VAL A 165 15.69 -4.71 -2.34
CA VAL A 165 16.83 -4.79 -3.27
C VAL A 165 17.81 -5.90 -2.93
N THR A 166 17.76 -6.38 -1.69
CA THR A 166 18.57 -7.49 -1.15
C THR A 166 17.74 -8.76 -1.09
N ALA A 167 18.36 -9.93 -1.03
CA ALA A 167 17.71 -11.22 -0.86
C ALA A 167 17.46 -11.58 0.61
N TYR A 168 18.30 -11.12 1.56
CA TYR A 168 18.13 -11.46 2.98
C TYR A 168 18.46 -10.34 3.97
N PHE A 169 19.42 -9.46 3.70
CA PHE A 169 19.89 -8.47 4.67
C PHE A 169 18.78 -7.51 5.13
N LEU A 170 18.07 -6.87 4.20
CA LEU A 170 17.01 -5.92 4.56
C LEU A 170 15.78 -6.63 5.12
N GLN A 171 15.50 -7.86 4.70
CA GLN A 171 14.40 -8.69 5.18
C GLN A 171 14.59 -9.05 6.65
N GLN A 172 15.79 -9.50 7.04
CA GLN A 172 16.11 -9.78 8.44
C GLN A 172 16.01 -8.52 9.32
N ARG A 173 16.39 -7.37 8.78
CA ARG A 173 16.37 -6.10 9.52
C ARG A 173 14.99 -5.47 9.62
N TYR A 174 14.19 -5.57 8.56
CA TYR A 174 12.88 -4.96 8.37
C TYR A 174 11.89 -6.00 7.81
N PRO A 175 11.46 -6.98 8.63
CA PRO A 175 10.66 -8.09 8.16
C PRO A 175 9.22 -7.67 7.80
N THR A 176 8.63 -8.40 6.87
CA THR A 176 7.21 -8.32 6.54
C THR A 176 6.57 -9.72 6.48
N GLU A 177 5.26 -9.77 6.70
CA GLU A 177 4.41 -10.96 6.51
C GLU A 177 3.48 -10.79 5.29
N THR A 178 3.59 -9.66 4.59
CA THR A 178 2.75 -9.32 3.43
C THR A 178 3.43 -9.70 2.11
N LEU A 179 2.81 -9.35 0.97
CA LEU A 179 3.36 -9.61 -0.35
C LEU A 179 4.79 -9.03 -0.43
N GLN A 180 5.77 -9.86 -0.74
CA GLN A 180 7.16 -9.43 -0.83
C GLN A 180 7.79 -9.82 -2.16
N GLY A 181 8.70 -8.98 -2.64
CA GLY A 181 9.50 -9.22 -3.84
C GLY A 181 10.97 -8.92 -3.58
N VAL A 182 11.83 -9.54 -4.39
CA VAL A 182 13.28 -9.26 -4.41
C VAL A 182 13.68 -8.87 -5.82
N ALA A 183 14.03 -7.60 -6.00
CA ALA A 183 14.57 -7.10 -7.25
C ALA A 183 15.55 -5.95 -6.98
N SER A 184 16.80 -6.15 -7.38
CA SER A 184 17.80 -5.09 -7.34
C SER A 184 17.41 -3.95 -8.29
N ASN A 185 17.79 -2.71 -7.95
CA ASN A 185 17.60 -1.56 -8.84
C ASN A 185 18.61 -1.51 -9.99
N VAL A 186 19.68 -2.30 -9.90
CA VAL A 186 20.73 -2.38 -10.93
C VAL A 186 20.21 -3.20 -12.10
N CYS A 187 20.49 -2.78 -13.32
CA CYS A 187 20.23 -3.55 -14.51
C CYS A 187 21.54 -3.62 -15.30
N ILE A 188 22.12 -4.81 -15.40
CA ILE A 188 23.32 -5.05 -16.19
C ILE A 188 22.92 -5.36 -17.63
N ASN A 189 23.40 -4.55 -18.56
CA ASN A 189 23.14 -4.73 -20.00
C ASN A 189 24.17 -5.66 -20.63
N GLU A 190 25.43 -5.54 -20.22
CA GLU A 190 26.53 -6.30 -20.80
C GLU A 190 27.44 -6.87 -19.71
N ILE A 191 27.93 -8.07 -19.98
CA ILE A 191 28.93 -8.73 -19.15
C ILE A 191 30.22 -8.79 -19.95
N ALA A 192 31.28 -8.16 -19.43
CA ALA A 192 32.57 -8.17 -20.08
C ALA A 192 33.30 -9.49 -19.87
N GLN A 193 34.40 -9.66 -20.60
CA GLN A 193 35.31 -10.78 -20.39
C GLN A 193 36.08 -10.65 -19.07
N LYS A 194 36.68 -11.76 -18.63
CA LYS A 194 37.55 -11.79 -17.45
C LYS A 194 38.69 -10.77 -17.57
N LYS A 195 39.07 -10.17 -16.46
CA LYS A 195 40.28 -9.35 -16.36
C LYS A 195 41.49 -10.23 -16.03
N LEU A 196 42.63 -9.84 -16.58
CA LEU A 196 43.93 -10.42 -16.25
C LEU A 196 44.69 -9.45 -15.35
N LEU A 197 45.61 -9.97 -14.55
CA LEU A 197 46.47 -9.14 -13.72
C LEU A 197 47.36 -8.27 -14.62
N PRO A 198 47.46 -6.94 -14.39
CA PRO A 198 48.29 -6.06 -15.20
C PRO A 198 49.79 -6.27 -14.89
N GLU A 199 50.64 -6.06 -15.90
CA GLU A 199 52.09 -6.29 -15.79
C GLU A 199 52.88 -5.16 -15.10
N THR A 200 52.31 -3.95 -14.96
CA THR A 200 53.07 -2.75 -14.53
C THR A 200 52.39 -1.95 -13.42
N ALA A 201 51.38 -1.13 -13.76
CA ALA A 201 50.66 -0.27 -12.83
C ALA A 201 49.29 -0.86 -12.49
N PHE A 202 48.92 -0.82 -11.22
CA PHE A 202 47.67 -1.42 -10.72
C PHE A 202 46.68 -0.35 -10.26
N LYS A 203 45.52 -0.28 -10.90
CA LYS A 203 44.49 0.75 -10.68
C LYS A 203 43.32 0.21 -9.89
N ILE A 204 43.09 0.79 -8.71
CA ILE A 204 41.96 0.48 -7.86
C ILE A 204 40.86 1.52 -8.08
N GLY A 205 39.63 1.08 -8.36
CA GLY A 205 38.47 1.95 -8.53
C GLY A 205 37.55 1.97 -7.32
N LEU A 206 36.95 3.14 -7.05
CA LEU A 206 35.86 3.34 -6.10
C LEU A 206 34.85 4.33 -6.69
N ILE A 207 33.56 3.99 -6.66
CA ILE A 207 32.49 4.92 -7.05
C ILE A 207 31.68 5.34 -5.81
N GLY A 208 31.58 6.64 -5.55
CA GLY A 208 30.87 7.12 -4.36
C GLY A 208 30.81 8.64 -4.20
N HIS A 209 29.78 9.09 -3.49
CA HIS A 209 29.61 10.51 -3.15
C HIS A 209 30.61 10.95 -2.07
N LEU A 210 31.22 12.12 -2.23
CA LEU A 210 32.35 12.58 -1.39
C LEU A 210 31.90 13.26 -0.07
N ASN A 211 30.67 13.78 0.02
CA ASN A 211 30.35 14.72 1.12
C ASN A 211 29.92 14.11 2.48
N ASN A 212 29.75 12.79 2.62
CA ASN A 212 29.13 12.21 3.83
C ASN A 212 29.94 11.11 4.52
N GLY A 213 31.12 10.75 4.00
CA GLY A 213 31.98 9.70 4.57
C GLY A 213 31.42 8.28 4.50
N LEU A 214 30.17 8.08 4.08
CA LEU A 214 29.51 6.77 4.11
C LEU A 214 30.11 5.76 3.11
N LYS A 215 30.79 6.25 2.08
CA LYS A 215 31.43 5.42 1.03
C LYS A 215 32.82 4.92 1.40
N GLY A 216 33.36 5.30 2.57
CA GLY A 216 34.60 4.74 3.09
C GLY A 216 35.87 5.19 2.34
N ILE A 217 35.85 6.35 1.70
CA ILE A 217 37.01 6.88 0.94
C ILE A 217 38.24 7.03 1.84
N GLU A 218 38.04 7.39 3.10
CA GLU A 218 39.10 7.46 4.11
C GLU A 218 39.76 6.10 4.34
N VAL A 219 38.97 5.03 4.36
CA VAL A 219 39.43 3.65 4.51
C VAL A 219 40.22 3.22 3.29
N ALA A 220 39.75 3.57 2.08
CA ALA A 220 40.47 3.32 0.82
C ALA A 220 41.85 4.00 0.80
N ILE A 221 41.94 5.28 1.17
CA ILE A 221 43.20 6.03 1.21
C ILE A 221 44.15 5.42 2.26
N GLN A 222 43.62 5.04 3.43
CA GLN A 222 44.43 4.37 4.46
C GLN A 222 44.95 3.01 3.98
N ALA A 223 44.12 2.21 3.30
CA ALA A 223 44.55 0.93 2.75
C ALA A 223 45.63 1.13 1.67
N LEU A 224 45.47 2.10 0.77
CA LEU A 224 46.45 2.44 -0.26
C LEU A 224 47.83 2.78 0.32
N SER A 225 47.88 3.46 1.48
CA SER A 225 49.14 3.79 2.17
C SER A 225 49.92 2.57 2.67
N LEU A 226 49.29 1.39 2.70
CA LEU A 226 49.89 0.11 3.08
C LEU A 226 50.26 -0.77 1.87
N LEU A 227 49.95 -0.33 0.64
CA LEU A 227 50.21 -1.07 -0.60
C LEU A 227 51.45 -0.54 -1.34
N ASN A 228 52.02 -1.41 -2.19
CA ASN A 228 53.15 -1.12 -3.07
C ASN A 228 52.97 0.18 -3.89
N LYS A 229 54.08 0.89 -4.16
CA LYS A 229 54.10 2.22 -4.79
C LYS A 229 53.47 2.28 -6.20
N ASN A 230 53.43 1.17 -6.92
CA ASN A 230 52.85 1.10 -8.28
C ASN A 230 51.32 1.01 -8.30
N THR A 231 50.66 1.11 -7.14
CA THR A 231 49.20 1.06 -7.02
C THR A 231 48.61 2.45 -6.90
N THR A 232 47.59 2.76 -7.71
CA THR A 232 46.83 4.03 -7.67
C THR A 232 45.37 3.80 -7.31
N LEU A 233 44.74 4.81 -6.71
CA LEU A 233 43.32 4.83 -6.37
C LEU A 233 42.59 5.89 -7.21
N HIS A 234 41.55 5.47 -7.92
CA HIS A 234 40.70 6.28 -8.77
C HIS A 234 39.30 6.35 -8.18
N ILE A 235 38.83 7.56 -7.90
CA ILE A 235 37.56 7.82 -7.22
C ILE A 235 36.63 8.58 -8.16
N LEU A 236 35.53 7.96 -8.55
CA LEU A 236 34.49 8.58 -9.37
C LEU A 236 33.28 8.93 -8.50
N GLY A 237 32.88 10.20 -8.51
CA GLY A 237 31.66 10.66 -7.86
C GLY A 237 31.63 12.15 -7.49
N MET A 238 30.44 12.62 -7.14
CA MET A 238 30.17 14.01 -6.81
C MET A 238 30.60 14.38 -5.39
N GLY A 239 31.16 15.57 -5.23
CA GLY A 239 31.29 16.26 -3.94
C GLY A 239 32.63 16.99 -3.81
N ASN A 240 32.98 17.33 -2.58
CA ASN A 240 34.21 18.05 -2.26
C ASN A 240 35.34 17.06 -1.89
N ALA A 241 36.43 17.08 -2.67
CA ALA A 241 37.59 16.21 -2.48
C ALA A 241 38.65 16.77 -1.51
N THR A 242 38.56 18.03 -1.07
CA THR A 242 39.62 18.75 -0.34
C THR A 242 40.06 18.03 0.93
N SER A 243 39.12 17.52 1.74
CA SER A 243 39.45 16.78 2.96
C SER A 243 40.17 15.46 2.67
N TYR A 244 39.80 14.78 1.58
CA TYR A 244 40.43 13.53 1.17
C TYR A 244 41.81 13.75 0.55
N GLN A 245 42.00 14.81 -0.22
CA GLN A 245 43.32 15.23 -0.71
C GLN A 245 44.27 15.53 0.45
N ALA A 246 43.81 16.28 1.46
CA ALA A 246 44.59 16.55 2.67
C ALA A 246 44.96 15.26 3.42
N LEU A 247 44.03 14.29 3.52
CA LEU A 247 44.29 12.98 4.11
C LEU A 247 45.31 12.18 3.30
N ALA A 248 45.19 12.15 1.97
CA ALA A 248 46.12 11.44 1.09
C ALA A 248 47.54 12.00 1.21
N ASN A 249 47.68 13.33 1.23
CA ASN A 249 48.96 14.00 1.46
C ASN A 249 49.55 13.65 2.84
N LYS A 250 48.73 13.70 3.89
CA LYS A 250 49.14 13.30 5.25
C LYS A 250 49.60 11.85 5.33
N LYS A 251 49.05 10.97 4.48
CA LYS A 251 49.42 9.55 4.38
C LYS A 251 50.54 9.27 3.38
N GLY A 252 51.11 10.29 2.73
CA GLY A 252 52.19 10.13 1.77
C GLY A 252 51.79 9.43 0.47
N VAL A 253 50.50 9.51 0.09
CA VAL A 253 49.94 8.88 -1.13
C VAL A 253 49.19 9.88 -2.02
N GLY A 254 49.44 11.18 -1.85
CA GLY A 254 48.74 12.24 -2.57
C GLY A 254 48.85 12.14 -4.09
N ASP A 255 50.02 11.74 -4.59
CA ASP A 255 50.34 11.48 -6.00
C ASP A 255 49.71 10.20 -6.56
N ARG A 256 49.09 9.38 -5.69
CA ARG A 256 48.49 8.08 -6.04
C ARG A 256 46.97 8.08 -5.93
N VAL A 257 46.34 9.19 -5.56
CA VAL A 257 44.88 9.31 -5.39
C VAL A 257 44.32 10.31 -6.40
N PHE A 258 43.46 9.82 -7.29
CA PHE A 258 42.84 10.59 -8.37
C PHE A 258 41.34 10.70 -8.15
N PHE A 259 40.81 11.92 -8.31
CA PHE A 259 39.37 12.21 -8.23
C PHE A 259 38.85 12.52 -9.63
N ASP A 260 38.16 11.56 -10.23
CA ASP A 260 37.80 11.58 -11.66
C ASP A 260 36.49 12.32 -11.95
N GLY A 261 35.92 13.00 -10.96
CA GLY A 261 34.72 13.83 -11.10
C GLY A 261 33.43 13.01 -11.25
N ILE A 262 32.54 13.45 -12.14
CA ILE A 262 31.20 12.86 -12.35
C ILE A 262 31.05 12.52 -13.82
N LEU A 263 30.51 11.34 -14.11
CA LEU A 263 30.16 10.89 -15.44
C LEU A 263 28.65 10.63 -15.54
N PRO A 264 28.04 10.80 -16.74
CA PRO A 264 26.70 10.30 -17.02
C PRO A 264 26.59 8.80 -16.73
N SER A 265 25.41 8.34 -16.30
CA SER A 265 25.17 6.91 -16.07
C SER A 265 25.17 6.12 -17.39
N GLY A 266 25.44 4.82 -17.33
CA GLY A 266 25.52 3.94 -18.51
C GLY A 266 26.95 3.83 -19.03
N ASP A 267 27.12 3.98 -20.34
CA ASP A 267 28.35 3.64 -21.07
C ASP A 267 29.59 4.40 -20.57
N ALA A 268 29.45 5.66 -20.16
CA ALA A 268 30.57 6.44 -19.64
C ALA A 268 31.13 5.85 -18.33
N VAL A 269 30.25 5.37 -17.45
CA VAL A 269 30.67 4.67 -16.21
C VAL A 269 31.24 3.29 -16.55
N ALA A 270 30.65 2.56 -17.50
CA ALA A 270 31.18 1.27 -17.94
C ALA A 270 32.61 1.40 -18.51
N ALA A 271 32.83 2.40 -19.37
CA ALA A 271 34.15 2.69 -19.95
C ALA A 271 35.18 3.14 -18.88
N TRP A 272 34.74 3.77 -17.79
CA TRP A 272 35.60 4.06 -16.65
C TRP A 272 35.95 2.77 -15.88
N LEU A 273 34.97 1.90 -15.64
CA LEU A 273 35.16 0.60 -14.99
C LEU A 273 36.06 -0.34 -15.82
N ASP A 274 36.08 -0.20 -17.14
CA ASP A 274 36.98 -0.96 -18.00
C ASP A 274 38.46 -0.58 -17.79
N LYS A 275 38.74 0.66 -17.38
CA LYS A 275 40.09 1.20 -17.18
C LYS A 275 40.72 0.91 -15.81
N ILE A 276 39.96 0.40 -14.85
CA ILE A 276 40.45 -0.01 -13.52
C ILE A 276 40.74 -1.51 -13.50
N ASP A 277 41.64 -1.99 -12.64
CA ASP A 277 41.98 -3.42 -12.57
C ASP A 277 41.17 -4.15 -11.50
N LEU A 278 40.88 -3.46 -10.39
CA LEU A 278 40.17 -3.99 -9.23
C LEU A 278 39.23 -2.93 -8.67
N TYR A 279 38.08 -3.35 -8.15
CA TYR A 279 37.11 -2.46 -7.54
C TYR A 279 36.99 -2.64 -6.02
N ILE A 280 36.83 -1.55 -5.27
CA ILE A 280 36.60 -1.60 -3.82
C ILE A 280 35.32 -0.88 -3.38
N GLN A 281 34.62 -1.45 -2.40
CA GLN A 281 33.44 -0.87 -1.75
C GLN A 281 33.58 -0.86 -0.21
N PRO A 282 34.47 -0.03 0.38
CA PRO A 282 34.76 -0.01 1.82
C PRO A 282 33.69 0.76 2.63
N SER A 283 32.43 0.67 2.23
CA SER A 283 31.35 1.53 2.72
C SER A 283 30.97 1.25 4.17
N PHE A 284 30.40 2.25 4.86
CA PHE A 284 29.76 2.06 6.17
C PHE A 284 28.27 1.76 6.06
N HIS A 285 27.67 2.05 4.91
CA HIS A 285 26.24 1.87 4.66
C HIS A 285 25.99 1.55 3.20
N GLU A 286 25.25 0.48 2.94
CA GLU A 286 24.69 0.14 1.63
C GLU A 286 23.30 -0.47 1.77
N GLY A 287 22.51 -0.38 0.70
CA GLY A 287 21.46 -1.35 0.42
C GLY A 287 22.08 -2.55 -0.27
N LEU A 288 21.90 -2.63 -1.59
CA LEU A 288 22.73 -3.43 -2.47
C LEU A 288 23.54 -2.47 -3.36
N PRO A 289 24.88 -2.43 -3.27
CA PRO A 289 25.70 -1.41 -3.93
C PRO A 289 25.71 -1.57 -5.45
N ARG A 290 25.14 -0.59 -6.16
CA ARG A 290 25.08 -0.62 -7.63
C ARG A 290 26.45 -0.67 -8.29
N ALA A 291 27.33 0.23 -7.89
CA ALA A 291 28.65 0.35 -8.49
C ALA A 291 29.50 -0.91 -8.34
N LEU A 292 29.34 -1.66 -7.24
CA LEU A 292 29.99 -2.95 -7.06
C LEU A 292 29.48 -3.98 -8.07
N ILE A 293 28.16 -4.08 -8.28
CA ILE A 293 27.58 -4.98 -9.28
C ILE A 293 28.00 -4.58 -10.70
N GLU A 294 27.99 -3.28 -11.01
CA GLU A 294 28.48 -2.74 -12.29
C GLU A 294 29.96 -3.12 -12.50
N ALA A 295 30.83 -2.92 -11.51
CA ALA A 295 32.24 -3.32 -11.61
C ALA A 295 32.42 -4.83 -11.78
N MET A 296 31.65 -5.64 -11.05
CA MET A 296 31.68 -7.10 -11.16
C MET A 296 31.25 -7.56 -12.57
N SER A 297 30.27 -6.88 -13.19
CA SER A 297 29.84 -7.16 -14.57
C SER A 297 30.92 -6.88 -15.61
N ARG A 298 31.85 -5.95 -15.31
CA ARG A 298 33.04 -5.68 -16.14
C ARG A 298 34.21 -6.61 -15.82
N GLY A 299 33.96 -7.69 -15.09
CA GLY A 299 34.96 -8.68 -14.70
C GLY A 299 35.97 -8.21 -13.67
N CYS A 300 35.75 -7.07 -13.01
CA CYS A 300 36.66 -6.60 -11.97
C CYS A 300 36.60 -7.53 -10.75
N PRO A 301 37.73 -8.08 -10.28
CA PRO A 301 37.84 -8.53 -8.90
C PRO A 301 37.37 -7.43 -7.95
N ALA A 302 36.65 -7.81 -6.89
CA ALA A 302 36.08 -6.82 -6.00
C ALA A 302 36.20 -7.18 -4.52
N PHE A 303 36.44 -6.17 -3.70
CA PHE A 303 36.49 -6.29 -2.23
C PHE A 303 35.55 -5.27 -1.61
N GLY A 304 34.92 -5.61 -0.50
CA GLY A 304 33.93 -4.76 0.14
C GLY A 304 33.91 -4.91 1.64
N SER A 305 33.31 -3.96 2.33
CA SER A 305 33.05 -4.12 3.76
C SER A 305 31.89 -5.09 4.01
N ASP A 306 31.69 -5.49 5.26
CA ASP A 306 30.52 -6.26 5.70
C ASP A 306 29.25 -5.39 5.90
N ALA A 307 29.24 -4.17 5.35
CA ALA A 307 28.11 -3.26 5.48
C ALA A 307 26.96 -3.61 4.52
N GLY A 308 25.73 -3.48 5.00
CA GLY A 308 24.56 -3.60 4.14
C GLY A 308 24.44 -4.98 3.48
N GLY A 309 23.97 -4.99 2.23
CA GLY A 309 23.90 -6.15 1.37
C GLY A 309 25.18 -6.47 0.60
N ILE A 310 26.35 -5.88 0.94
CA ILE A 310 27.62 -6.25 0.27
C ILE A 310 27.93 -7.73 0.47
N SER A 311 27.59 -8.28 1.64
CA SER A 311 27.76 -9.70 1.97
C SER A 311 26.92 -10.66 1.13
N GLU A 312 25.93 -10.14 0.38
CA GLU A 312 25.17 -10.95 -0.59
C GLU A 312 25.86 -11.06 -1.94
N LEU A 313 26.79 -10.15 -2.23
CA LEU A 313 27.53 -10.05 -3.47
C LEU A 313 28.88 -10.75 -3.36
N LEU A 314 29.58 -10.57 -2.25
CA LEU A 314 30.94 -11.02 -2.06
C LEU A 314 31.03 -12.15 -1.01
N PRO A 315 31.87 -13.17 -1.23
CA PRO A 315 32.13 -14.21 -0.25
C PRO A 315 33.00 -13.66 0.90
N GLN A 316 33.04 -14.39 2.01
CA GLN A 316 33.71 -13.95 3.25
C GLN A 316 35.18 -13.54 3.06
N ALA A 317 35.91 -14.20 2.17
CA ALA A 317 37.32 -13.88 1.87
C ALA A 317 37.52 -12.50 1.21
N GLN A 318 36.46 -11.95 0.59
CA GLN A 318 36.44 -10.65 -0.07
C GLN A 318 35.82 -9.55 0.81
N LEU A 319 35.45 -9.89 2.05
CA LEU A 319 34.80 -8.99 3.01
C LEU A 319 35.76 -8.58 4.13
N HIS A 320 35.73 -7.31 4.53
CA HIS A 320 36.39 -6.78 5.72
C HIS A 320 35.40 -6.05 6.63
N LYS A 321 35.75 -5.82 7.90
CA LYS A 321 34.90 -5.02 8.79
C LYS A 321 34.87 -3.57 8.31
N ALA A 322 33.70 -2.92 8.32
CA ALA A 322 33.61 -1.51 7.95
C ALA A 322 34.56 -0.63 8.79
N GLY A 323 35.45 0.12 8.13
CA GLY A 323 36.51 0.92 8.77
C GLY A 323 37.88 0.23 8.89
N ASP A 324 37.99 -1.07 8.59
CA ASP A 324 39.24 -1.82 8.72
C ASP A 324 40.11 -1.73 7.45
N ALA A 325 40.87 -0.64 7.36
CA ALA A 325 41.80 -0.40 6.26
C ALA A 325 42.94 -1.42 6.18
N LYS A 326 43.32 -2.04 7.31
CA LYS A 326 44.43 -3.01 7.34
C LYS A 326 44.03 -4.33 6.70
N SER A 327 42.87 -4.86 7.09
CA SER A 327 42.34 -6.08 6.48
C SER A 327 42.07 -5.88 4.98
N LEU A 328 41.55 -4.71 4.59
CA LEU A 328 41.40 -4.35 3.18
C LEU A 328 42.75 -4.36 2.45
N ALA A 329 43.78 -3.72 3.01
CA ALA A 329 45.11 -3.72 2.39
C ALA A 329 45.70 -5.13 2.22
N LEU A 330 45.56 -6.00 3.23
CA LEU A 330 46.03 -7.40 3.15
C LEU A 330 45.30 -8.18 2.05
N GLN A 331 43.99 -8.00 1.93
CA GLN A 331 43.18 -8.62 0.87
C GLN A 331 43.60 -8.16 -0.52
N LEU A 332 43.84 -6.85 -0.68
CA LEU A 332 44.30 -6.26 -1.93
C LEU A 332 45.71 -6.72 -2.30
N GLN A 333 46.63 -6.73 -1.34
CA GLN A 333 48.01 -7.17 -1.56
C GLN A 333 48.05 -8.63 -2.01
N LYS A 334 47.27 -9.50 -1.37
CA LYS A 334 47.12 -10.90 -1.82
C LYS A 334 46.63 -11.02 -3.26
N ALA A 335 45.63 -10.22 -3.64
CA ALA A 335 45.10 -10.23 -5.00
C ALA A 335 46.13 -9.73 -6.04
N ILE A 336 47.00 -8.79 -5.65
CA ILE A 336 48.08 -8.27 -6.50
C ILE A 336 49.19 -9.31 -6.66
N ASP A 337 49.53 -10.05 -5.58
CA ASP A 337 50.67 -10.96 -5.56
C ASP A 337 50.37 -12.36 -6.14
N GLU A 338 49.09 -12.76 -6.22
CA GLU A 338 48.67 -14.09 -6.64
C GLU A 338 47.82 -14.06 -7.93
N PRO A 339 48.42 -14.20 -9.14
CA PRO A 339 47.69 -14.13 -10.41
C PRO A 339 46.55 -15.13 -10.56
N VAL A 340 46.72 -16.34 -9.99
CA VAL A 340 45.68 -17.38 -10.00
C VAL A 340 44.48 -16.95 -9.17
N TYR A 341 44.72 -16.39 -7.98
CA TYR A 341 43.67 -15.88 -7.10
C TYR A 341 42.95 -14.69 -7.75
N PHE A 342 43.69 -13.75 -8.36
CA PHE A 342 43.10 -12.62 -9.10
C PHE A 342 42.13 -13.09 -10.20
N LYS A 343 42.54 -14.08 -10.99
CA LYS A 343 41.69 -14.66 -12.04
C LYS A 343 40.43 -15.31 -11.47
N GLN A 344 40.54 -16.03 -10.35
CA GLN A 344 39.38 -16.64 -9.68
C GLN A 344 38.38 -15.58 -9.21
N LEU A 345 38.87 -14.47 -8.62
CA LEU A 345 38.02 -13.36 -8.20
C LEU A 345 37.28 -12.73 -9.39
N SER A 346 37.97 -12.53 -10.52
CA SER A 346 37.37 -12.00 -11.75
C SER A 346 36.25 -12.89 -12.28
N LEU A 347 36.49 -14.21 -12.34
CA LEU A 347 35.48 -15.18 -12.78
C LEU A 347 34.27 -15.22 -11.85
N TYR A 348 34.49 -15.16 -10.53
CA TYR A 348 33.41 -15.06 -9.56
C TYR A 348 32.57 -13.79 -9.77
N SER A 349 33.22 -12.65 -9.96
CA SER A 349 32.55 -11.37 -10.22
C SER A 349 31.62 -11.45 -11.43
N ILE A 350 32.10 -12.01 -12.55
CA ILE A 350 31.32 -12.22 -13.78
C ILE A 350 30.10 -13.09 -13.49
N ASP A 351 30.32 -14.24 -12.86
CA ASP A 351 29.25 -15.21 -12.63
C ASP A 351 28.16 -14.64 -11.71
N LYS A 352 28.57 -13.98 -10.63
CA LYS A 352 27.65 -13.34 -9.69
C LYS A 352 26.88 -12.19 -10.33
N ALA A 353 27.50 -11.42 -11.24
CA ALA A 353 26.85 -10.32 -11.93
C ALA A 353 25.72 -10.76 -12.88
N LYS A 354 25.76 -12.00 -13.41
CA LYS A 354 24.69 -12.56 -14.28
C LYS A 354 23.32 -12.53 -13.61
N ALA A 355 23.25 -12.71 -12.29
CA ALA A 355 22.01 -12.66 -11.53
C ALA A 355 21.33 -11.27 -11.52
N TYR A 356 22.02 -10.23 -12.00
CA TYR A 356 21.58 -8.84 -12.05
C TYR A 356 21.41 -8.30 -13.48
N THR A 357 21.41 -9.17 -14.47
CA THR A 357 21.06 -8.83 -15.86
C THR A 357 19.58 -8.50 -16.00
N ALA A 358 19.24 -7.75 -17.05
CA ALA A 358 17.85 -7.39 -17.36
C ALA A 358 16.94 -8.63 -17.39
N ASP A 359 17.39 -9.69 -18.06
CA ASP A 359 16.67 -10.94 -18.30
C ASP A 359 16.32 -11.69 -17.01
N GLN A 360 17.14 -11.52 -15.96
CA GLN A 360 16.94 -12.15 -14.66
C GLN A 360 16.11 -11.29 -13.70
N LEU A 361 16.17 -9.96 -13.83
CA LEU A 361 15.50 -9.02 -12.92
C LEU A 361 14.13 -8.55 -13.41
N ALA A 362 13.95 -8.39 -14.72
CA ALA A 362 12.69 -7.93 -15.30
C ALA A 362 11.52 -8.87 -14.96
N PRO A 363 11.64 -10.21 -15.09
CA PRO A 363 10.55 -11.12 -14.70
C PRO A 363 10.20 -11.04 -13.21
N LYS A 364 11.20 -10.89 -12.34
CA LYS A 364 10.98 -10.74 -10.88
C LYS A 364 10.21 -9.46 -10.55
N ARG A 365 10.52 -8.35 -11.23
CA ARG A 365 9.78 -7.09 -11.07
C ARG A 365 8.37 -7.20 -11.63
N GLN A 366 8.22 -7.78 -12.82
CA GLN A 366 6.92 -7.96 -13.46
C GLN A 366 5.99 -8.83 -12.61
N ASP A 367 6.47 -9.95 -12.08
CA ASP A 367 5.71 -10.81 -11.17
C ASP A 367 5.26 -10.04 -9.92
N PHE A 368 6.18 -9.31 -9.27
CA PHE A 368 5.87 -8.52 -8.09
C PHE A 368 4.80 -7.45 -8.39
N TRP A 369 4.98 -6.66 -9.45
CA TRP A 369 4.06 -5.58 -9.79
C TRP A 369 2.71 -6.07 -10.31
N SER A 370 2.67 -7.22 -11.00
CA SER A 370 1.41 -7.87 -11.37
C SER A 370 0.62 -8.24 -10.11
N LYS A 371 1.26 -8.91 -9.15
CA LYS A 371 0.63 -9.24 -7.86
C LYS A 371 0.19 -8.01 -7.07
N VAL A 372 0.97 -6.92 -7.12
CA VAL A 372 0.59 -5.63 -6.53
C VAL A 372 -0.66 -5.07 -7.20
N LYS A 373 -0.73 -5.06 -8.54
CA LYS A 373 -1.88 -4.56 -9.28
C LYS A 373 -3.15 -5.34 -8.94
N ASP A 374 -3.04 -6.66 -8.89
CA ASP A 374 -4.14 -7.55 -8.53
C ASP A 374 -4.58 -7.34 -7.08
N ALA A 375 -3.64 -7.23 -6.13
CA ALA A 375 -3.94 -7.03 -4.72
C ALA A 375 -4.41 -5.61 -4.39
N ALA A 376 -3.98 -4.61 -5.17
CA ALA A 376 -4.37 -3.22 -5.00
C ALA A 376 -5.81 -2.97 -5.44
N LYS A 377 -6.28 -3.68 -6.47
CA LYS A 377 -7.67 -3.68 -6.89
C LYS A 377 -8.54 -4.24 -5.76
N ILE A 378 -9.50 -3.44 -5.29
CA ILE A 378 -10.48 -3.87 -4.30
C ILE A 378 -11.85 -3.38 -4.75
N ASP A 379 -12.76 -4.29 -5.01
CA ASP A 379 -14.10 -3.90 -5.40
C ASP A 379 -14.85 -3.37 -4.17
N ARG A 380 -15.34 -2.13 -4.26
CA ARG A 380 -16.10 -1.50 -3.18
C ARG A 380 -17.56 -1.90 -3.36
N VAL A 381 -18.18 -2.42 -2.30
CA VAL A 381 -19.57 -2.83 -2.26
C VAL A 381 -20.28 -2.04 -1.17
N ILE A 382 -21.33 -1.30 -1.52
CA ILE A 382 -22.19 -0.64 -0.55
C ILE A 382 -23.58 -1.25 -0.65
N SER A 383 -24.00 -1.91 0.42
CA SER A 383 -25.36 -2.43 0.56
C SER A 383 -26.29 -1.31 1.01
N ILE A 384 -27.12 -0.83 0.09
CA ILE A 384 -28.05 0.30 0.26
C ILE A 384 -29.49 -0.14 0.50
N GLY A 385 -29.76 -1.43 0.72
CA GLY A 385 -31.13 -1.93 0.90
C GLY A 385 -31.76 -1.51 2.24
N PRO A 386 -33.10 -1.36 2.28
CA PRO A 386 -33.80 -0.87 3.47
C PRO A 386 -33.74 -1.87 4.63
N GLN A 387 -34.13 -1.39 5.82
CA GLN A 387 -34.19 -2.25 7.01
C GLN A 387 -35.11 -3.46 6.76
N ARG A 388 -34.78 -4.58 7.43
CA ARG A 388 -35.53 -5.85 7.42
C ARG A 388 -35.48 -6.65 6.11
N CYS A 389 -34.51 -6.36 5.24
CA CYS A 389 -34.23 -7.10 4.00
C CYS A 389 -33.07 -8.12 4.10
N GLY A 390 -32.76 -8.64 5.30
CA GLY A 390 -31.78 -9.74 5.46
C GLY A 390 -30.30 -9.33 5.60
N THR A 391 -30.00 -8.04 5.81
CA THR A 391 -28.61 -7.55 5.92
C THR A 391 -27.78 -8.26 7.00
N SER A 392 -28.39 -8.67 8.13
CA SER A 392 -27.69 -9.43 9.17
C SER A 392 -27.27 -10.84 8.73
N TRP A 393 -28.04 -11.48 7.84
CA TRP A 393 -27.68 -12.79 7.31
C TRP A 393 -26.53 -12.67 6.31
N ILE A 394 -26.64 -11.69 5.38
CA ILE A 394 -25.58 -11.38 4.41
C ILE A 394 -24.27 -11.08 5.13
N GLU A 395 -24.31 -10.20 6.14
CA GLU A 395 -23.13 -9.91 6.97
C GLU A 395 -22.56 -11.17 7.63
N GLY A 396 -23.42 -12.04 8.19
CA GLY A 396 -23.00 -13.28 8.84
C GLY A 396 -22.31 -14.27 7.89
N TYR A 397 -22.80 -14.37 6.65
CA TYR A 397 -22.16 -15.16 5.60
C TYR A 397 -20.82 -14.54 5.19
N LEU A 398 -20.80 -13.24 4.88
CA LEU A 398 -19.61 -12.53 4.43
C LEU A 398 -18.50 -12.45 5.49
N ARG A 399 -18.82 -12.43 6.79
CA ARG A 399 -17.80 -12.47 7.86
C ARG A 399 -17.00 -13.76 7.89
N GLN A 400 -17.49 -14.84 7.29
CA GLN A 400 -16.79 -16.13 7.21
C GLN A 400 -15.79 -16.18 6.05
N ARG A 401 -15.77 -15.14 5.20
CA ARG A 401 -14.98 -15.07 3.97
C ARG A 401 -13.66 -14.32 4.21
N GLN A 402 -12.54 -14.94 3.84
CA GLN A 402 -11.20 -14.35 4.03
C GLN A 402 -10.88 -13.25 3.01
N GLU A 403 -11.63 -13.22 1.91
CA GLU A 403 -11.52 -12.27 0.82
C GLU A 403 -12.43 -11.04 1.00
N VAL A 404 -13.23 -10.98 2.07
CA VAL A 404 -14.17 -9.88 2.31
C VAL A 404 -13.71 -9.02 3.49
N CYS A 405 -13.50 -7.73 3.24
CA CYS A 405 -13.26 -6.74 4.27
C CYS A 405 -14.59 -6.11 4.72
N LEU A 406 -15.01 -6.37 5.97
CA LEU A 406 -16.18 -5.76 6.61
C LEU A 406 -15.77 -4.81 7.74
N PRO A 407 -16.66 -3.89 8.19
CA PRO A 407 -16.42 -3.09 9.36
C PRO A 407 -16.13 -3.97 10.60
N THR A 408 -15.09 -3.61 11.36
CA THR A 408 -14.56 -4.47 12.44
C THR A 408 -15.28 -4.31 13.77
N HIS A 409 -15.83 -3.13 14.05
CA HIS A 409 -16.36 -2.78 15.39
C HIS A 409 -17.84 -2.40 15.37
N VAL A 410 -18.40 -2.19 14.20
CA VAL A 410 -19.80 -1.80 13.99
C VAL A 410 -20.38 -2.68 12.90
N LYS A 411 -21.71 -2.84 12.89
CA LYS A 411 -22.40 -3.46 11.76
C LYS A 411 -22.57 -2.46 10.62
N GLU A 412 -22.99 -1.25 10.96
CA GLU A 412 -23.27 -0.16 10.02
C GLU A 412 -22.42 1.05 10.44
N THR A 413 -21.77 1.70 9.48
CA THR A 413 -20.88 2.85 9.79
C THR A 413 -21.65 4.16 9.91
N TYR A 414 -22.80 4.26 9.23
CA TYR A 414 -23.59 5.49 9.10
C TYR A 414 -22.77 6.68 8.59
N PHE A 415 -21.77 6.39 7.76
CA PHE A 415 -20.85 7.41 7.28
C PHE A 415 -21.52 8.33 6.27
N TYR A 416 -22.17 7.77 5.25
CA TYR A 416 -22.69 8.57 4.13
C TYR A 416 -23.98 9.34 4.46
N ASP A 417 -24.66 9.02 5.55
CA ASP A 417 -25.84 9.74 6.05
C ASP A 417 -25.50 10.65 7.25
N ARG A 418 -24.85 10.14 8.30
CA ARG A 418 -24.71 10.85 9.59
C ARG A 418 -23.33 11.44 9.84
N TYR A 419 -22.29 10.85 9.27
CA TYR A 419 -20.90 11.17 9.64
C TYR A 419 -20.02 11.63 8.48
N PHE A 420 -20.62 12.01 7.34
CA PHE A 420 -19.88 12.32 6.11
C PHE A 420 -18.90 13.49 6.33
N ALA A 421 -19.33 14.52 7.07
CA ALA A 421 -18.51 15.67 7.45
C ALA A 421 -17.25 15.32 8.27
N LYS A 422 -17.18 14.13 8.90
CA LYS A 422 -15.97 13.66 9.61
C LYS A 422 -14.86 13.21 8.65
N GLY A 423 -15.18 13.08 7.35
CA GLY A 423 -14.25 12.76 6.27
C GLY A 423 -13.82 11.29 6.23
N LEU A 424 -13.22 10.88 5.11
CA LEU A 424 -12.82 9.49 4.86
C LEU A 424 -11.85 8.91 5.89
N GLY A 425 -11.07 9.77 6.56
CA GLY A 425 -10.21 9.32 7.66
C GLY A 425 -10.96 8.80 8.89
N PHE A 426 -12.21 9.23 9.09
CA PHE A 426 -13.11 8.65 10.08
C PHE A 426 -13.66 7.32 9.58
N TYR A 427 -14.18 7.31 8.35
CA TYR A 427 -14.74 6.13 7.69
C TYR A 427 -13.77 4.93 7.66
N ASN A 428 -12.54 5.17 7.20
CA ASN A 428 -11.54 4.12 6.99
C ASN A 428 -11.07 3.43 8.28
N LYS A 429 -11.25 4.06 9.45
CA LYS A 429 -10.92 3.43 10.75
C LYS A 429 -11.81 2.22 11.07
N HIS A 430 -12.96 2.12 10.42
CA HIS A 430 -13.86 0.99 10.59
C HIS A 430 -13.34 -0.28 9.92
N PHE A 431 -12.36 -0.16 9.01
CA PHE A 431 -11.88 -1.26 8.20
C PHE A 431 -10.44 -1.60 8.52
N LYS A 432 -10.09 -2.87 8.34
CA LYS A 432 -8.73 -3.38 8.49
C LYS A 432 -8.41 -4.25 7.29
N ARG A 433 -7.99 -3.61 6.20
CA ARG A 433 -7.58 -4.29 4.97
C ARG A 433 -6.44 -5.28 5.25
N LYS A 434 -6.51 -6.44 4.61
CA LYS A 434 -5.50 -7.50 4.54
C LYS A 434 -5.25 -7.82 3.08
N ALA A 435 -4.10 -8.40 2.76
CA ALA A 435 -3.75 -8.79 1.39
C ALA A 435 -4.71 -9.83 0.79
N THR A 436 -5.40 -10.63 1.61
CA THR A 436 -6.40 -11.60 1.14
C THR A 436 -7.70 -10.94 0.68
N HIS A 437 -8.01 -9.72 1.15
CA HIS A 437 -9.28 -9.06 0.84
C HIS A 437 -9.31 -8.59 -0.61
N LYS A 438 -10.31 -9.05 -1.36
CA LYS A 438 -10.61 -8.68 -2.74
C LYS A 438 -11.78 -7.70 -2.83
N ILE A 439 -12.70 -7.76 -1.87
CA ILE A 439 -13.86 -6.87 -1.82
C ILE A 439 -13.98 -6.16 -0.47
N HIS A 440 -14.50 -4.95 -0.51
CA HIS A 440 -14.76 -4.12 0.66
C HIS A 440 -16.23 -3.86 0.78
N VAL A 441 -16.88 -4.46 1.79
CA VAL A 441 -18.32 -4.41 1.92
C VAL A 441 -18.68 -3.49 3.08
N GLU A 442 -19.57 -2.55 2.81
CA GLU A 442 -20.28 -1.79 3.82
C GLU A 442 -21.77 -2.07 3.70
N MET A 443 -22.47 -2.06 4.84
CA MET A 443 -23.92 -2.17 4.86
C MET A 443 -24.46 -1.10 5.80
N ALA A 444 -25.37 -0.26 5.32
CA ALA A 444 -26.14 0.62 6.19
C ALA A 444 -27.55 0.78 5.63
N ALA A 445 -28.53 0.34 6.41
CA ALA A 445 -29.90 0.29 5.95
C ALA A 445 -30.57 1.68 5.91
N SER A 446 -29.96 2.66 6.59
CA SER A 446 -30.41 4.04 6.58
C SER A 446 -30.11 4.78 5.28
N TYR A 447 -29.13 4.33 4.49
CA TYR A 447 -28.77 4.99 3.24
C TYR A 447 -29.92 5.01 2.25
N PHE A 448 -30.72 3.94 2.20
CA PHE A 448 -31.77 3.75 1.20
C PHE A 448 -32.68 4.96 1.00
N TYR A 449 -33.08 5.60 2.11
CA TYR A 449 -34.06 6.67 2.16
C TYR A 449 -33.47 8.02 2.60
N ASP A 450 -32.17 8.10 2.85
CA ASP A 450 -31.51 9.36 3.19
C ASP A 450 -31.30 10.23 1.94
N PRO A 451 -31.68 11.53 1.96
CA PRO A 451 -31.66 12.37 0.76
C PRO A 451 -30.24 12.76 0.30
N HIS A 452 -29.22 12.57 1.13
CA HIS A 452 -27.84 12.96 0.84
C HIS A 452 -26.91 11.76 0.62
N ALA A 453 -27.24 10.59 1.16
CA ALA A 453 -26.37 9.41 1.12
C ALA A 453 -25.96 9.02 -0.30
N ALA A 454 -26.90 9.02 -1.26
CA ALA A 454 -26.62 8.67 -2.65
C ALA A 454 -25.60 9.62 -3.29
N GLN A 455 -25.79 10.93 -3.13
CA GLN A 455 -24.86 11.94 -3.65
C GLN A 455 -23.49 11.86 -2.95
N ASN A 456 -23.47 11.70 -1.63
CA ASN A 456 -22.22 11.59 -0.87
C ASN A 456 -21.38 10.36 -1.30
N ILE A 457 -22.04 9.23 -1.62
CA ILE A 457 -21.38 8.04 -2.15
C ILE A 457 -20.85 8.31 -3.57
N TYR A 458 -21.66 8.92 -4.43
CA TYR A 458 -21.27 9.25 -5.80
C TYR A 458 -20.08 10.23 -5.83
N ASP A 459 -20.09 11.26 -4.99
CA ASP A 459 -18.97 12.21 -4.87
C ASP A 459 -17.68 11.54 -4.38
N THR A 460 -17.80 10.41 -3.68
CA THR A 460 -16.65 9.68 -3.14
C THR A 460 -16.04 8.70 -4.15
N TYR A 461 -16.87 7.94 -4.87
CA TYR A 461 -16.42 6.81 -5.70
C TYR A 461 -16.87 6.89 -7.17
N GLY A 462 -17.75 7.83 -7.52
CA GLY A 462 -18.41 7.87 -8.81
C GLY A 462 -19.10 6.54 -9.11
N ASN A 463 -18.78 5.96 -10.27
CA ASN A 463 -19.30 4.67 -10.74
C ASN A 463 -18.37 3.48 -10.46
N ASP A 464 -17.28 3.68 -9.72
CA ASP A 464 -16.29 2.65 -9.39
C ASP A 464 -16.66 1.90 -8.09
N LEU A 465 -17.90 1.40 -8.02
CA LEU A 465 -18.38 0.56 -6.93
C LEU A 465 -19.53 -0.36 -7.39
N ILE A 466 -19.86 -1.31 -6.52
CA ILE A 466 -21.03 -2.18 -6.61
C ILE A 466 -22.07 -1.69 -5.59
N LEU A 467 -23.25 -1.29 -6.05
CA LEU A 467 -24.39 -1.02 -5.19
C LEU A 467 -25.22 -2.29 -5.04
N LEU A 468 -25.28 -2.86 -3.84
CA LEU A 468 -26.13 -4.01 -3.54
C LEU A 468 -27.43 -3.52 -2.88
N CYS A 469 -28.58 -3.83 -3.45
CA CYS A 469 -29.88 -3.45 -2.90
C CYS A 469 -30.67 -4.72 -2.52
N PRO A 470 -30.49 -5.23 -1.29
CA PRO A 470 -31.34 -6.30 -0.80
C PRO A 470 -32.75 -5.76 -0.53
N LEU A 471 -33.75 -6.39 -1.14
CA LEU A 471 -35.16 -6.05 -1.07
C LEU A 471 -35.98 -7.21 -0.51
N ARG A 472 -37.21 -6.88 -0.12
CA ARG A 472 -38.21 -7.81 0.38
C ARG A 472 -39.57 -7.32 -0.08
N ASP A 473 -40.53 -8.22 -0.23
CA ASP A 473 -41.94 -7.87 -0.35
C ASP A 473 -42.32 -6.69 0.58
N PRO A 474 -42.83 -5.55 0.03
CA PRO A 474 -43.03 -4.31 0.78
C PRO A 474 -43.90 -4.48 2.02
N VAL A 475 -45.01 -5.22 1.89
CA VAL A 475 -45.95 -5.49 2.98
C VAL A 475 -45.28 -6.32 4.06
N LYS A 476 -44.58 -7.40 3.69
CA LYS A 476 -43.84 -8.25 4.65
C LYS A 476 -42.70 -7.49 5.32
N ARG A 477 -42.06 -6.54 4.64
CA ARG A 477 -41.01 -5.67 5.19
C ARG A 477 -41.58 -4.76 6.27
N ALA A 478 -42.65 -4.03 5.96
CA ALA A 478 -43.32 -3.12 6.90
C ALA A 478 -43.81 -3.86 8.16
N ILE A 479 -44.45 -5.03 7.99
CA ILE A 479 -44.86 -5.89 9.12
C ILE A 479 -43.64 -6.30 9.96
N SER A 480 -42.54 -6.67 9.31
CA SER A 480 -41.32 -7.07 10.02
C SER A 480 -40.66 -5.90 10.76
N HIS A 481 -40.79 -4.68 10.25
CA HIS A 481 -40.26 -3.48 10.88
C HIS A 481 -41.08 -3.09 12.11
N TYR A 482 -42.41 -3.09 11.99
CA TYR A 482 -43.32 -2.90 13.13
C TYR A 482 -43.04 -3.91 14.26
N GLN A 483 -42.92 -5.20 13.92
CA GLN A 483 -42.58 -6.24 14.89
C GLN A 483 -41.23 -6.00 15.56
N HIS A 484 -40.26 -5.46 14.83
CA HIS A 484 -38.95 -5.09 15.38
C HIS A 484 -39.06 -3.92 16.35
N TYR A 485 -39.77 -2.85 16.00
CA TYR A 485 -39.95 -1.71 16.89
C TYR A 485 -40.68 -2.07 18.17
N ARG A 486 -41.68 -2.96 18.08
CA ARG A 486 -42.35 -3.51 19.27
C ARG A 486 -41.40 -4.33 20.14
N GLN A 487 -40.57 -5.15 19.50
CA GLN A 487 -39.53 -5.90 20.20
C GLN A 487 -38.54 -4.97 20.91
N TYR A 488 -38.29 -3.77 20.43
CA TYR A 488 -37.37 -2.85 21.11
C TYR A 488 -38.08 -1.92 22.10
N GLY A 489 -39.39 -2.08 22.27
CA GLY A 489 -40.20 -1.24 23.14
C GLY A 489 -40.43 0.17 22.62
N ILE A 490 -40.08 0.42 21.35
CA ILE A 490 -40.24 1.71 20.67
C ILE A 490 -41.73 2.01 20.46
N VAL A 491 -42.51 0.99 20.07
CA VAL A 491 -43.96 1.11 19.87
C VAL A 491 -44.72 0.09 20.72
N LYS A 492 -45.86 0.49 21.29
CA LYS A 492 -46.70 -0.35 22.18
C LYS A 492 -48.12 -0.58 21.64
N GLY A 493 -48.56 0.26 20.70
CA GLY A 493 -49.93 0.32 20.19
C GLY A 493 -50.22 -0.56 18.97
N SER A 494 -51.38 -0.30 18.36
CA SER A 494 -51.82 -0.92 17.09
C SER A 494 -50.85 -0.61 15.95
N PHE A 495 -50.98 -1.32 14.83
CA PHE A 495 -50.14 -1.05 13.66
C PHE A 495 -50.38 0.38 13.16
N SER A 496 -51.63 0.82 13.09
CA SER A 496 -52.01 2.17 12.63
C SER A 496 -51.41 3.27 13.51
N GLU A 497 -51.45 3.12 14.84
CA GLU A 497 -50.80 4.08 15.76
C GLU A 497 -49.28 4.11 15.59
N ALA A 498 -48.67 2.94 15.39
CA ALA A 498 -47.23 2.85 15.20
C ALA A 498 -46.77 3.49 13.90
N VAL A 499 -47.52 3.36 12.80
CA VAL A 499 -47.20 4.00 11.51
C VAL A 499 -47.31 5.53 11.60
N ILE A 500 -48.30 6.05 12.32
CA ILE A 500 -48.43 7.50 12.53
C ILE A 500 -47.25 8.04 13.34
N ALA A 501 -46.88 7.35 14.43
CA ALA A 501 -45.76 7.77 15.29
C ALA A 501 -44.39 7.55 14.63
N HIS A 502 -44.27 6.51 13.80
CA HIS A 502 -43.04 6.09 13.13
C HIS A 502 -43.29 5.78 11.65
N PRO A 503 -43.42 6.82 10.80
CA PRO A 503 -43.69 6.64 9.37
C PRO A 503 -42.68 5.75 8.65
N GLU A 504 -41.43 5.65 9.15
CA GLU A 504 -40.36 4.83 8.59
C GLU A 504 -40.67 3.32 8.52
N ILE A 505 -41.68 2.86 9.27
CA ILE A 505 -42.24 1.51 9.18
C ILE A 505 -42.72 1.24 7.75
N VAL A 506 -43.48 2.18 7.19
CA VAL A 506 -44.04 2.13 5.84
C VAL A 506 -43.08 2.74 4.84
N GLU A 507 -42.55 3.93 5.11
CA GLU A 507 -41.75 4.73 4.16
C GLU A 507 -40.55 3.95 3.63
N GLY A 508 -39.87 3.15 4.46
CA GLY A 508 -38.77 2.31 3.98
C GLY A 508 -39.17 1.17 3.02
N SER A 509 -40.45 1.10 2.62
CA SER A 509 -41.00 0.20 1.60
C SER A 509 -41.46 0.94 0.34
N ARG A 510 -41.25 2.26 0.24
CA ARG A 510 -41.57 3.12 -0.92
C ARG A 510 -40.53 2.99 -2.03
N TYR A 511 -40.43 1.78 -2.60
CA TYR A 511 -39.43 1.42 -3.58
C TYR A 511 -39.53 2.23 -4.87
N SER A 512 -40.75 2.53 -5.34
CA SER A 512 -40.96 3.32 -6.57
C SER A 512 -40.52 4.79 -6.42
N VAL A 513 -40.25 5.25 -5.20
CA VAL A 513 -39.73 6.60 -4.92
C VAL A 513 -38.21 6.56 -4.83
N TYR A 514 -37.67 5.67 -3.99
CA TYR A 514 -36.25 5.70 -3.67
C TYR A 514 -35.38 5.05 -4.76
N ILE A 515 -35.79 3.95 -5.38
CA ILE A 515 -34.97 3.29 -6.40
C ILE A 515 -34.70 4.22 -7.59
N PRO A 516 -35.70 4.90 -8.19
CA PRO A 516 -35.44 5.86 -9.27
C PRO A 516 -34.51 7.01 -8.88
N HIS A 517 -34.52 7.43 -7.60
CA HIS A 517 -33.57 8.44 -7.11
C HIS A 517 -32.12 7.94 -7.18
N TRP A 518 -31.87 6.70 -6.75
CA TRP A 518 -30.55 6.07 -6.87
C TRP A 518 -30.15 5.87 -8.33
N GLU A 519 -31.07 5.39 -9.17
CA GLU A 519 -30.84 5.17 -10.60
C GLU A 519 -30.56 6.47 -11.35
N LYS A 520 -31.16 7.59 -10.94
CA LYS A 520 -30.85 8.92 -11.51
C LYS A 520 -29.39 9.34 -11.29
N ILE A 521 -28.80 8.96 -10.15
CA ILE A 521 -27.43 9.36 -9.77
C ILE A 521 -26.40 8.40 -10.37
N PHE A 522 -26.64 7.09 -10.29
CA PHE A 522 -25.66 6.07 -10.69
C PHE A 522 -25.94 5.45 -12.07
N GLY A 523 -27.16 5.56 -12.57
CA GLY A 523 -27.65 4.87 -13.78
C GLY A 523 -28.39 3.56 -13.45
N GLU A 524 -29.39 3.23 -14.26
CA GLU A 524 -30.33 2.10 -14.05
C GLU A 524 -29.61 0.74 -13.91
N ASN A 525 -28.52 0.50 -14.65
CA ASN A 525 -27.81 -0.79 -14.65
C ASN A 525 -26.74 -0.92 -13.57
N LYS A 526 -26.62 0.04 -12.64
CA LYS A 526 -25.58 0.01 -11.58
C LYS A 526 -26.03 -0.60 -10.27
N ILE A 527 -27.33 -0.76 -10.05
CA ILE A 527 -27.89 -1.32 -8.81
C ILE A 527 -28.10 -2.82 -8.98
N ARG A 528 -27.50 -3.61 -8.08
CA ARG A 528 -27.60 -5.07 -8.03
C ARG A 528 -28.65 -5.48 -7.01
N TYR A 529 -29.76 -6.02 -7.47
CA TYR A 529 -30.89 -6.39 -6.61
C TYR A 529 -30.77 -7.82 -6.08
N LEU A 530 -31.14 -8.01 -4.81
CA LEU A 530 -31.18 -9.32 -4.15
C LEU A 530 -32.48 -9.47 -3.36
N PHE A 531 -33.22 -10.56 -3.54
CA PHE A 531 -34.57 -10.70 -2.97
C PHE A 531 -34.58 -11.68 -1.79
N LEU A 532 -35.02 -11.22 -0.63
CA LEU A 532 -35.01 -12.01 0.62
C LEU A 532 -35.90 -13.27 0.53
N GLU A 533 -36.93 -13.23 -0.30
CA GLU A 533 -37.85 -14.33 -0.55
C GLU A 533 -37.11 -15.58 -1.04
N THR A 534 -36.08 -15.42 -1.88
CA THR A 534 -35.24 -16.51 -2.36
C THR A 534 -34.49 -17.17 -1.20
N LEU A 535 -33.98 -16.42 -0.23
CA LEU A 535 -33.28 -17.00 0.94
C LEU A 535 -34.17 -17.96 1.74
N LYS A 536 -35.49 -17.70 1.81
CA LYS A 536 -36.41 -18.56 2.54
C LYS A 536 -36.72 -19.87 1.80
N ASN A 537 -36.81 -19.80 0.48
CA ASN A 537 -37.23 -20.92 -0.36
C ASN A 537 -36.04 -21.79 -0.80
N ASP A 538 -34.93 -21.14 -1.15
CA ASP A 538 -33.70 -21.77 -1.62
C ASP A 538 -32.47 -20.95 -1.14
N PRO A 539 -31.94 -21.25 0.06
CA PRO A 539 -30.76 -20.58 0.60
C PRO A 539 -29.51 -20.76 -0.26
N VAL A 540 -29.39 -21.87 -1.00
CA VAL A 540 -28.23 -22.16 -1.85
C VAL A 540 -28.25 -21.22 -3.04
N SER A 541 -29.36 -21.16 -3.77
CA SER A 541 -29.53 -20.23 -4.90
C SER A 541 -29.37 -18.77 -4.46
N TYR A 542 -29.93 -18.37 -3.32
CA TYR A 542 -29.72 -17.02 -2.78
C TYR A 542 -28.24 -16.69 -2.56
N THR A 543 -27.48 -17.67 -2.04
CA THR A 543 -26.04 -17.50 -1.77
C THR A 543 -25.22 -17.46 -3.05
N GLN A 544 -25.54 -18.31 -4.03
CA GLN A 544 -24.94 -18.27 -5.37
C GLN A 544 -25.17 -16.90 -6.01
N ASN A 545 -26.40 -16.39 -5.92
CA ASN A 545 -26.75 -15.08 -6.45
C ASN A 545 -25.97 -13.96 -5.74
N LEU A 546 -25.92 -13.97 -4.42
CA LEU A 546 -25.10 -13.02 -3.67
C LEU A 546 -23.63 -13.08 -4.11
N CYS A 547 -23.05 -14.27 -4.22
CA CYS A 547 -21.67 -14.46 -4.66
C CYS A 547 -21.43 -13.93 -6.09
N ALA A 548 -22.32 -14.23 -7.04
CA ALA A 548 -22.25 -13.74 -8.41
C ALA A 548 -22.34 -12.21 -8.48
N LEU A 549 -23.29 -11.60 -7.75
CA LEU A 549 -23.43 -10.14 -7.67
C LEU A 549 -22.21 -9.47 -7.03
N LEU A 550 -21.45 -10.17 -6.20
CA LEU A 550 -20.24 -9.64 -5.55
C LEU A 550 -18.95 -10.03 -6.27
N GLY A 551 -19.00 -10.91 -7.29
CA GLY A 551 -17.82 -11.42 -7.98
C GLY A 551 -16.90 -12.27 -7.09
N ILE A 552 -17.45 -12.99 -6.12
CA ILE A 552 -16.69 -13.87 -5.22
C ILE A 552 -17.11 -15.33 -5.39
N ASP A 553 -16.20 -16.25 -5.06
CA ASP A 553 -16.45 -17.69 -5.22
C ASP A 553 -17.64 -18.15 -4.36
N PHE A 554 -18.37 -19.18 -4.78
CA PHE A 554 -19.46 -19.73 -3.97
C PHE A 554 -18.90 -20.64 -2.86
N ILE A 555 -19.39 -20.48 -1.64
CA ILE A 555 -19.16 -21.42 -0.52
C ILE A 555 -20.53 -21.73 0.08
N GLU A 556 -20.79 -23.00 0.36
CA GLU A 556 -22.06 -23.42 0.93
C GLU A 556 -22.26 -22.80 2.34
N PRO A 557 -23.41 -22.16 2.61
CA PRO A 557 -23.62 -21.50 3.89
C PRO A 557 -23.81 -22.55 5.00
N LEU A 558 -23.10 -22.40 6.12
CA LEU A 558 -23.44 -23.13 7.35
C LEU A 558 -24.89 -22.77 7.73
N MET A 559 -25.79 -23.78 7.78
CA MET A 559 -27.19 -23.58 8.16
C MET A 559 -27.32 -23.06 9.59
N ALA A 560 -27.23 -21.74 9.76
CA ALA A 560 -27.54 -21.05 11.01
C ALA A 560 -28.95 -20.46 10.91
N ILE A 561 -29.81 -20.85 11.85
CA ILE A 561 -31.16 -20.32 12.00
C ILE A 561 -31.09 -18.78 12.11
N VAL A 562 -31.73 -18.10 11.17
CA VAL A 562 -31.92 -16.64 11.19
C VAL A 562 -32.64 -16.25 12.49
N ASN A 563 -31.97 -15.46 13.34
CA ASN A 563 -32.42 -14.95 14.64
C ASN A 563 -33.95 -14.97 14.84
N ARG A 564 -34.45 -15.86 15.73
CA ARG A 564 -35.82 -15.81 16.23
C ARG A 564 -36.02 -14.49 16.97
N SER A 565 -37.06 -13.73 16.61
CA SER A 565 -37.42 -12.50 17.30
C SER A 565 -38.09 -12.83 18.65
N GLU A 566 -37.44 -12.54 19.77
CA GLU A 566 -37.97 -12.67 21.13
C GLU A 566 -38.16 -11.28 21.77
N GLN A 567 -39.28 -11.04 22.44
CA GLN A 567 -39.57 -9.75 23.08
C GLN A 567 -38.83 -9.58 24.42
N PRO A 568 -38.36 -8.36 24.76
CA PRO A 568 -37.79 -8.00 26.05
C PRO A 568 -38.85 -8.09 27.15
N ARG A 569 -38.48 -8.63 28.32
CA ARG A 569 -39.37 -8.68 29.49
C ARG A 569 -39.77 -7.29 30.02
N PHE A 570 -38.93 -6.27 29.81
CA PHE A 570 -39.19 -4.88 30.23
C PHE A 570 -38.78 -3.89 29.13
N MET A 571 -39.76 -3.27 28.46
CA MET A 571 -39.54 -2.39 27.30
C MET A 571 -38.73 -1.11 27.59
N TRP A 572 -38.87 -0.50 28.78
CA TRP A 572 -38.16 0.74 29.11
C TRP A 572 -36.65 0.52 29.29
N LEU A 573 -36.25 -0.65 29.79
CA LEU A 573 -34.85 -1.05 29.94
C LEU A 573 -34.16 -1.18 28.57
N ALA A 574 -34.86 -1.70 27.56
CA ALA A 574 -34.35 -1.78 26.19
C ALA A 574 -34.06 -0.39 25.59
N LEU A 575 -34.94 0.59 25.83
CA LEU A 575 -34.79 1.97 25.38
C LEU A 575 -33.55 2.66 25.98
N VAL A 576 -33.34 2.50 27.30
CA VAL A 576 -32.17 3.05 28.00
C VAL A 576 -30.88 2.44 27.46
N GLY A 577 -30.84 1.12 27.26
CA GLY A 577 -29.69 0.44 26.68
C GLY A 577 -29.34 0.91 25.27
N GLN A 578 -30.36 1.25 24.46
CA GLN A 578 -30.16 1.78 23.12
C GLN A 578 -29.57 3.20 23.12
N ASN A 579 -30.12 4.12 23.93
CA ASN A 579 -29.62 5.49 24.05
C ASN A 579 -28.16 5.55 24.51
N ILE A 580 -27.79 4.70 25.48
CA ILE A 580 -26.40 4.59 25.95
C ILE A 580 -25.48 4.08 24.84
N ALA A 581 -25.92 3.07 24.08
CA ALA A 581 -25.12 2.54 22.98
C ALA A 581 -24.93 3.56 21.84
N GLU A 582 -25.94 4.37 21.55
CA GLU A 582 -25.86 5.44 20.55
C GLU A 582 -24.95 6.60 21.00
N ALA A 583 -25.05 7.03 22.26
CA ALA A 583 -24.15 8.02 22.85
C ALA A 583 -22.67 7.56 22.84
N LEU A 584 -22.41 6.29 23.14
CA LEU A 584 -21.05 5.74 23.07
C LEU A 584 -20.51 5.62 21.64
N ARG A 585 -21.39 5.33 20.66
CA ARG A 585 -21.01 5.31 19.23
C ARG A 585 -20.70 6.71 18.71
N SER A 586 -21.45 7.73 19.10
CA SER A 586 -21.27 9.10 18.60
C SER A 586 -19.87 9.68 18.93
N VAL A 587 -19.31 9.27 20.08
CA VAL A 587 -17.95 9.62 20.54
C VAL A 587 -16.86 8.63 20.13
N GLY A 588 -17.19 7.60 19.35
CA GLY A 588 -16.23 6.61 18.84
C GLY A 588 -15.78 5.55 19.86
N ALA A 589 -16.49 5.40 20.98
CA ALA A 589 -16.17 4.45 22.06
C ALA A 589 -16.73 3.04 21.79
N TYR A 590 -16.53 2.53 20.57
CA TYR A 590 -17.12 1.26 20.10
C TYR A 590 -16.70 0.04 20.94
N VAL A 591 -15.49 0.07 21.51
CA VAL A 591 -14.94 -1.03 22.34
C VAL A 591 -15.77 -1.27 23.60
N LEU A 592 -16.33 -0.22 24.19
CA LEU A 592 -17.15 -0.33 25.41
C LEU A 592 -18.50 -0.99 25.10
N VAL A 593 -19.11 -0.61 23.98
CA VAL A 593 -20.37 -1.21 23.50
C VAL A 593 -20.18 -2.69 23.16
N ASP A 594 -19.07 -3.05 22.53
CA ASP A 594 -18.78 -4.42 22.15
C ASP A 594 -18.44 -5.30 23.37
N ARG A 595 -17.70 -4.76 24.35
CA ARG A 595 -17.44 -5.45 25.62
C ARG A 595 -18.74 -5.72 26.39
N ALA A 596 -19.66 -4.75 26.41
CA ALA A 596 -20.98 -4.93 26.99
C ALA A 596 -21.81 -6.03 26.28
N LYS A 597 -21.74 -6.08 24.94
CA LYS A 597 -22.39 -7.16 24.16
C LYS A 597 -21.79 -8.54 24.45
N ARG A 598 -20.45 -8.66 24.51
CA ARG A 598 -19.74 -9.92 24.78
C ARG A 598 -19.99 -10.46 26.19
N LEU A 599 -20.18 -9.59 27.17
CA LEU A 599 -20.56 -9.95 28.54
C LEU A 599 -22.02 -10.42 28.67
N GLY A 600 -22.76 -10.51 27.56
CA GLY A 600 -24.15 -10.97 27.58
C GLY A 600 -25.13 -9.97 28.19
N LEU A 601 -24.72 -8.70 28.43
CA LEU A 601 -25.60 -7.67 28.99
C LEU A 601 -26.81 -7.39 28.09
N LYS A 602 -26.73 -7.71 26.79
CA LYS A 602 -27.89 -7.71 25.88
C LYS A 602 -29.04 -8.61 26.39
N LYS A 603 -28.73 -9.72 27.07
CA LYS A 603 -29.75 -10.63 27.62
C LYS A 603 -30.55 -10.00 28.77
N LEU A 604 -29.94 -9.09 29.54
CA LEU A 604 -30.63 -8.34 30.61
C LEU A 604 -31.69 -7.39 30.06
N PHE A 605 -31.48 -6.87 28.85
CA PHE A 605 -32.38 -5.90 28.20
C PHE A 605 -33.40 -6.56 27.26
N PHE A 606 -33.11 -7.73 26.67
CA PHE A 606 -33.83 -8.24 25.49
C PHE A 606 -34.49 -9.64 25.60
N MET A 607 -34.52 -10.31 26.77
CA MET A 607 -35.19 -11.64 26.93
C MET A 607 -36.50 -11.58 27.73
N GLY A 608 -37.50 -12.42 27.38
CA GLY A 608 -38.55 -12.90 28.30
C GLY A 608 -40.03 -12.51 28.09
N GLY A 609 -40.46 -12.00 26.93
CA GLY A 609 -41.87 -11.64 26.65
C GLY A 609 -42.74 -12.74 25.99
N LYS A 610 -44.06 -12.73 26.24
CA LYS A 610 -45.06 -13.64 25.62
C LYS A 610 -45.47 -13.23 24.19
N GLN A 611 -45.90 -14.24 23.41
CA GLN A 611 -46.47 -14.34 22.04
C GLN A 611 -46.45 -13.13 21.07
N LYS A 612 -46.08 -13.39 19.80
CA LYS A 612 -46.25 -12.46 18.67
C LYS A 612 -47.72 -12.08 18.51
N ILE A 613 -48.07 -10.82 18.81
CA ILE A 613 -49.34 -10.24 18.37
C ILE A 613 -49.20 -9.97 16.87
N GLY A 614 -49.93 -10.73 16.05
CA GLY A 614 -50.05 -10.49 14.61
C GLY A 614 -50.91 -9.25 14.34
N LEU A 615 -50.81 -8.70 13.12
CA LEU A 615 -51.75 -7.68 12.66
C LEU A 615 -53.15 -8.29 12.63
N THR A 616 -54.17 -7.49 12.94
CA THR A 616 -55.56 -7.85 12.64
C THR A 616 -55.75 -7.97 11.12
N LYS A 617 -56.81 -8.67 10.70
CA LYS A 617 -57.13 -8.82 9.27
C LYS A 617 -57.31 -7.46 8.58
N LEU A 618 -58.00 -6.53 9.25
CA LEU A 618 -58.29 -5.18 8.74
C LEU A 618 -57.03 -4.29 8.66
N GLU A 619 -56.12 -4.36 9.64
CA GLU A 619 -54.83 -3.66 9.58
C GLU A 619 -53.94 -4.19 8.43
N ARG A 620 -54.03 -5.49 8.14
CA ARG A 620 -53.28 -6.10 7.04
C ARG A 620 -53.85 -5.67 5.68
N GLU A 621 -55.17 -5.71 5.51
CA GLU A 621 -55.85 -5.26 4.29
C GLU A 621 -55.55 -3.77 4.02
N HIS A 622 -55.58 -2.93 5.07
CA HIS A 622 -55.21 -1.51 4.94
C HIS A 622 -53.75 -1.30 4.54
N LEU A 623 -52.82 -2.11 5.07
CA LEU A 623 -51.41 -2.04 4.67
C LEU A 623 -51.18 -2.52 3.23
N GLU A 624 -51.90 -3.55 2.81
CA GLU A 624 -51.86 -4.07 1.44
C GLU A 624 -52.38 -3.03 0.44
N ASP A 625 -53.46 -2.31 0.77
CA ASP A 625 -53.96 -1.17 -0.01
C ASP A 625 -52.92 -0.03 -0.09
N LEU A 626 -52.36 0.36 1.06
CA LEU A 626 -51.42 1.48 1.16
C LEU A 626 -50.07 1.23 0.44
N LEU A 627 -49.66 -0.03 0.32
CA LEU A 627 -48.44 -0.48 -0.37
C LEU A 627 -48.74 -1.22 -1.69
N GLY A 628 -49.95 -1.12 -2.23
CA GLY A 628 -50.35 -1.82 -3.46
C GLY A 628 -49.43 -1.50 -4.64
N ASN A 629 -49.27 -0.20 -4.94
CA ASN A 629 -48.37 0.28 -6.00
C ASN A 629 -46.91 -0.16 -5.80
N GLU A 630 -46.44 -0.20 -4.55
CA GLU A 630 -45.07 -0.64 -4.23
C GLU A 630 -44.90 -2.14 -4.45
N THR A 631 -45.95 -2.92 -4.20
CA THR A 631 -45.98 -4.36 -4.42
C THR A 631 -45.92 -4.66 -5.92
N GLU A 632 -46.68 -3.94 -6.74
CA GLU A 632 -46.60 -4.04 -8.20
C GLU A 632 -45.21 -3.68 -8.73
N PHE A 633 -44.65 -2.55 -8.28
CA PHE A 633 -43.29 -2.13 -8.62
C PHE A 633 -42.25 -3.21 -8.24
N TYR A 634 -42.35 -3.75 -7.02
CA TYR A 634 -41.48 -4.82 -6.55
C TYR A 634 -41.60 -6.08 -7.42
N GLN A 635 -42.81 -6.52 -7.78
CA GLN A 635 -43.00 -7.70 -8.63
C GLN A 635 -42.45 -7.49 -10.04
N ALA A 636 -42.65 -6.30 -10.62
CA ALA A 636 -42.06 -5.94 -11.90
C ALA A 636 -40.52 -6.02 -11.85
N LEU A 637 -39.92 -5.53 -10.76
CA LEU A 637 -38.47 -5.60 -10.54
C LEU A 637 -37.96 -7.03 -10.33
N VAL A 638 -38.68 -7.86 -9.57
CA VAL A 638 -38.35 -9.30 -9.43
C VAL A 638 -38.38 -9.98 -10.80
N GLY A 639 -39.41 -9.70 -11.60
CA GLY A 639 -39.56 -10.27 -12.94
C GLY A 639 -38.49 -9.81 -13.94
N SER A 640 -38.09 -8.53 -13.90
CA SER A 640 -37.03 -8.01 -14.78
C SER A 640 -35.67 -8.59 -14.42
N VAL A 641 -35.36 -8.69 -13.12
CA VAL A 641 -34.12 -9.27 -12.63
C VAL A 641 -34.11 -10.77 -12.91
N ALA A 642 -35.15 -11.55 -12.61
CA ALA A 642 -35.14 -12.99 -12.88
C ALA A 642 -34.83 -13.32 -14.36
N LYS A 643 -35.29 -12.50 -15.31
CA LYS A 643 -34.98 -12.65 -16.74
C LYS A 643 -33.51 -12.40 -17.09
N SER A 644 -32.82 -11.48 -16.40
CA SER A 644 -31.40 -11.23 -16.67
C SER A 644 -30.50 -12.37 -16.18
N TRP A 645 -30.87 -13.03 -15.08
CA TRP A 645 -30.15 -14.18 -14.54
C TRP A 645 -30.26 -15.44 -15.40
N HIS A 646 -31.34 -15.56 -16.19
CA HIS A 646 -31.53 -16.67 -17.14
C HIS A 646 -30.89 -16.44 -18.52
N ASN A 647 -30.45 -15.20 -18.82
CA ASN A 647 -29.89 -14.81 -20.12
C ASN A 647 -28.38 -14.55 -20.11
N GLU A 648 -27.71 -14.56 -18.95
CA GLU A 648 -26.25 -14.66 -18.92
C GLU A 648 -25.87 -16.14 -18.95
N PRO A 649 -25.18 -16.63 -20.01
CA PRO A 649 -24.55 -17.93 -19.91
C PRO A 649 -23.55 -17.85 -18.75
N LEU A 650 -23.68 -18.75 -17.79
CA LEU A 650 -22.57 -19.11 -16.90
C LEU A 650 -21.38 -19.31 -17.82
N ASN A 651 -20.31 -18.53 -17.65
CA ASN A 651 -19.06 -18.65 -18.41
C ASN A 651 -18.52 -20.08 -18.27
N GLU A 652 -18.99 -20.99 -19.12
CA GLU A 652 -18.24 -22.14 -19.59
C GLU A 652 -17.09 -21.59 -20.45
N GLU A 653 -15.91 -22.15 -20.25
CA GLU A 653 -14.62 -21.80 -20.88
C GLU A 653 -13.75 -20.73 -20.17
N ARG A 654 -13.20 -21.11 -19.02
CA ARG A 654 -11.73 -21.03 -18.83
C ARG A 654 -11.16 -22.44 -18.94
N GLN A 655 -10.97 -22.91 -20.19
CA GLN A 655 -10.05 -24.00 -20.44
C GLN A 655 -8.64 -23.50 -20.09
N TYR A 656 -7.94 -24.27 -19.26
CA TYR A 656 -6.52 -24.12 -19.00
C TYR A 656 -5.75 -24.29 -20.32
N GLY A 657 -5.08 -23.21 -20.75
CA GLY A 657 -3.99 -23.21 -21.72
C GLY A 657 -2.78 -22.56 -21.09
#